data_AF-A0A7K0Y6K8-F1
#
_entry.id   AF-A0A7K0Y6K8-F1
#
_cell.length_a   1.000
_cell.length_b   1.000
_cell.length_c   1.000
_cell.angle_alpha   90.00
_cell.angle_beta   90.00
_cell.angle_gamma   90.00
#
_symmetry.space_group_name_H-M   'P 1'
#
loop_
_entity.id
_entity.type
_entity.pdbx_description
1 polymer ?
#
loop_
_entity_poly.entity_id
_entity_poly.type
_entity_poly.pdbx_seq_one_letter_code
_entity_poly.pdbx_strand_id
1 'polypeptide(L)'
;MRRTRRTWKVAALATLAATFASVLPSSSHLTSVSADALPPIAIVVRGHGFGHGRGLSQYGALGWATRLNATWTDIINFYYGGSGRALGVLGPQDAPAQPGGVMSVRLQALDAKQTAVVSDNKTVQWAGRAGTYGALIARPVARNVYDVYASANSTCGASSGTPSGFTLIGDNITGPIDFVTTNGSNPAAVAPGDLIGLCEPATSSYRARIRYYRGGIRAATDGNGNYRSVNLVLLESYLRGVVPRESPAGWGDQAGGLGMHALRAQAVAARSYSLSESRYSYAKTCDTMDCQVYGGAALRTVGSSSANVHEDPRTDRAIAETAGNVVRDSRGSIVRTEFTSSNGGRTAGGQFPAKVDAGDLAADTALQSWTRLISSSDLQKKYPSIGVLLSVTTAHDGLGGDWNGYATSVTITGTAGSVTRSGWNFRGDWDLYAPWYETTPVFSAEPTAAPVGSILFIGDSVGESIATEFATAVTPAYPATTFQACAGRGMAGADCLFTVAEPQVDLDGVGVANALPAPAIAVVELGYNDDPNAFNAELQQMISALASKAVQRIIFVNMSTRSTFRNYAISNAALLAAAAANPAISVFDWNAASSAPNQWRWFDNTSVCCWVHLSNSGQTEFALFLRAQLDALRAQNLLPLSAPAAPVIHGLPLAQKHKGPMVTTVQKTLNAAMKLKGLKRLATDGDFGPGTAKAVKAFQVSMNLPATGTVDRTTWEAMGLGARTDLAVLQIGSKHPSVSTLQRALARVLRKKIAVTGQFTSSLVNDVKTYQKRAKIRASGKVGPSTWSSLMAAAALAK
;
A
#
# COMPACT_ATOMS: atom_id res chain seq x y z
N MET A 1 -7.68 -20.64 67.99
CA MET A 1 -6.24 -20.66 67.68
C MET A 1 -5.84 -19.27 67.22
N ARG A 2 -5.02 -18.59 68.01
CA ARG A 2 -4.92 -17.13 68.09
C ARG A 2 -3.44 -16.73 68.00
N ARG A 3 -3.16 -15.72 67.17
CA ARG A 3 -2.28 -14.57 67.45
C ARG A 3 -0.75 -14.77 67.59
N THR A 4 -0.04 -14.10 66.66
CA THR A 4 0.94 -13.00 66.89
C THR A 4 2.38 -13.26 67.38
N ARG A 5 3.28 -12.52 66.70
CA ARG A 5 4.30 -11.55 67.20
C ARG A 5 5.77 -12.00 67.46
N ARG A 6 6.65 -11.08 66.98
CA ARG A 6 7.92 -10.57 67.57
C ARG A 6 9.20 -11.41 67.37
N THR A 7 10.15 -10.96 66.54
CA THR A 7 11.27 -10.00 66.80
C THR A 7 12.24 -10.41 67.91
N TRP A 8 13.50 -10.72 67.55
CA TRP A 8 14.71 -10.83 68.38
C TRP A 8 15.89 -10.77 67.36
N LYS A 9 16.93 -9.91 67.40
CA LYS A 9 17.98 -9.64 68.41
C LYS A 9 18.83 -8.43 67.92
N VAL A 10 19.16 -7.40 68.72
CA VAL A 10 20.22 -7.24 69.76
C VAL A 10 21.57 -6.71 69.21
N ALA A 11 21.93 -5.51 69.74
CA ALA A 11 23.24 -4.91 70.10
C ALA A 11 24.44 -5.01 69.12
N ALA A 12 25.00 -3.91 68.59
CA ALA A 12 25.79 -2.82 69.22
C ALA A 12 27.22 -3.22 69.62
N LEU A 13 28.24 -2.65 68.95
CA LEU A 13 29.36 -1.97 69.60
C LEU A 13 30.18 -1.14 68.60
N ALA A 14 30.64 0.02 69.06
CA ALA A 14 31.27 1.09 68.32
C ALA A 14 32.81 1.03 68.37
N THR A 15 33.46 1.61 67.36
CA THR A 15 34.76 2.28 67.52
C THR A 15 34.83 3.50 66.61
N LEU A 16 35.11 4.64 67.26
CA LEU A 16 35.22 5.99 66.72
C LEU A 16 36.69 6.27 66.38
N ALA A 17 36.98 6.78 65.20
CA ALA A 17 38.20 7.55 64.92
C ALA A 17 37.83 8.67 63.95
N ALA A 18 37.90 9.91 64.42
CA ALA A 18 37.62 11.11 63.65
C ALA A 18 38.92 11.78 63.22
N THR A 19 39.07 12.09 61.92
CA THR A 19 39.97 13.15 61.44
C THR A 19 39.43 13.80 60.16
N PHE A 20 39.16 15.10 60.30
CA PHE A 20 39.12 16.17 59.28
C PHE A 20 38.51 15.91 57.89
N ALA A 21 37.25 16.33 57.72
CA ALA A 21 36.63 16.53 56.41
C ALA A 21 36.93 17.94 55.88
N SER A 22 37.63 18.00 54.75
CA SER A 22 37.70 19.17 53.87
C SER A 22 36.32 19.45 53.27
N VAL A 23 35.87 20.70 53.36
CA VAL A 23 34.66 21.18 52.69
C VAL A 23 34.96 21.27 51.18
N LEU A 24 34.57 20.24 50.44
CA LEU A 24 34.35 20.34 48.99
C LEU A 24 32.89 20.78 48.77
N PRO A 25 32.63 21.76 47.90
CA PRO A 25 31.26 22.12 47.55
C PRO A 25 30.61 20.88 46.91
N SER A 26 29.48 20.48 47.48
CA SER A 26 28.64 19.42 46.95
C SER A 26 28.37 19.71 45.48
N SER A 27 28.85 18.82 44.61
CA SER A 27 28.40 18.74 43.22
C SER A 27 26.89 18.72 43.25
N SER A 28 26.28 19.82 42.81
CA SER A 28 24.86 19.88 42.52
C SER A 28 24.53 18.70 41.62
N HIS A 29 23.82 17.72 42.16
CA HIS A 29 23.13 16.72 41.37
C HIS A 29 22.20 17.49 40.45
N LEU A 30 22.62 17.67 39.20
CA LEU A 30 21.71 17.92 38.09
C LEU A 30 20.76 16.74 38.10
N THR A 31 19.58 16.94 38.69
CA THR A 31 18.42 16.12 38.40
C THR A 31 18.27 16.12 36.89
N SER A 32 18.48 14.97 36.27
CA SER A 32 18.08 14.77 34.89
C SER A 32 16.62 15.17 34.80
N VAL A 33 16.34 16.29 34.13
CA VAL A 33 14.98 16.60 33.69
C VAL A 33 14.54 15.37 32.91
N SER A 34 13.61 14.60 33.49
CA SER A 34 12.91 13.56 32.74
C SER A 34 12.28 14.30 31.58
N ALA A 35 12.78 14.08 30.36
CA ALA A 35 12.10 14.58 29.19
C ALA A 35 10.66 14.03 29.26
N ASP A 36 9.67 14.92 29.24
CA ASP A 36 8.28 14.49 29.10
C ASP A 36 8.19 13.59 27.86
N ALA A 37 7.51 12.46 27.98
CA ALA A 37 7.37 11.52 26.88
C ALA A 37 6.79 12.24 25.66
N LEU A 38 7.48 12.15 24.52
CA LEU A 38 7.02 12.78 23.28
C LEU A 38 5.60 12.29 22.95
N PRO A 39 4.70 13.16 22.48
CA PRO A 39 3.40 12.72 22.01
C PRO A 39 3.58 11.77 20.81
N PRO A 40 2.78 10.69 20.70
CA PRO A 40 2.81 9.82 19.53
C PRO A 40 2.49 10.60 18.25
N ILE A 41 3.25 10.34 17.19
CA ILE A 41 2.99 10.89 15.85
C ILE A 41 1.93 10.08 15.10
N ALA A 42 1.75 8.81 15.47
CA ALA A 42 0.79 7.89 14.89
C ALA A 42 0.55 6.69 15.84
N ILE A 43 -0.38 5.83 15.46
CA ILE A 43 -0.54 4.49 16.04
C ILE A 43 -0.48 3.44 14.93
N VAL A 44 0.17 2.31 15.21
CA VAL A 44 0.01 1.08 14.42
C VAL A 44 -1.14 0.30 15.03
N VAL A 45 -2.09 -0.12 14.20
CA VAL A 45 -3.16 -1.04 14.59
C VAL A 45 -2.86 -2.39 13.96
N ARG A 46 -2.55 -3.39 14.78
CA ARG A 46 -2.36 -4.78 14.35
C ARG A 46 -3.60 -5.57 14.76
N GLY A 47 -4.16 -6.36 13.86
CA GLY A 47 -5.39 -7.08 14.14
C GLY A 47 -5.53 -8.41 13.44
N HIS A 48 -6.57 -9.15 13.84
CA HIS A 48 -6.95 -10.46 13.32
C HIS A 48 -8.38 -10.47 12.77
N GLY A 49 -8.66 -11.40 11.87
CA GLY A 49 -9.96 -11.63 11.26
C GLY A 49 -10.34 -10.64 10.15
N PHE A 50 -11.42 -10.96 9.47
CA PHE A 50 -12.01 -10.14 8.41
C PHE A 50 -13.52 -10.17 8.53
N GLY A 51 -14.09 -9.04 8.94
CA GLY A 51 -15.52 -8.89 9.21
C GLY A 51 -15.82 -8.88 10.71
N HIS A 52 -17.03 -9.33 11.07
CA HIS A 52 -17.55 -9.13 12.41
C HIS A 52 -17.28 -10.28 13.39
N GLY A 53 -16.73 -11.41 12.95
CA GLY A 53 -16.36 -12.51 13.86
C GLY A 53 -17.52 -13.29 14.50
N ARG A 54 -18.76 -12.79 14.43
CA ARG A 54 -19.97 -13.48 14.91
C ARG A 54 -20.44 -14.59 13.97
N GLY A 55 -20.86 -15.71 14.56
CA GLY A 55 -21.40 -16.87 13.86
C GLY A 55 -20.38 -17.57 12.95
N LEU A 56 -20.83 -18.09 11.80
CA LEU A 56 -19.97 -18.91 10.94
C LEU A 56 -18.84 -18.09 10.31
N SER A 57 -17.59 -18.56 10.46
CA SER A 57 -16.47 -18.09 9.64
C SER A 57 -16.46 -18.84 8.32
N GLN A 58 -16.42 -18.12 7.19
CA GLN A 58 -16.37 -18.73 5.85
C GLN A 58 -15.06 -19.52 5.66
N TYR A 59 -13.93 -18.88 5.98
CA TYR A 59 -12.63 -19.55 5.98
C TYR A 59 -12.56 -20.62 7.06
N GLY A 60 -13.18 -20.40 8.21
CA GLY A 60 -13.24 -21.42 9.26
C GLY A 60 -14.01 -22.66 8.86
N ALA A 61 -15.17 -22.51 8.22
CA ALA A 61 -15.92 -23.61 7.64
C ALA A 61 -15.10 -24.37 6.58
N LEU A 62 -14.32 -23.65 5.76
CA LEU A 62 -13.38 -24.27 4.82
C LEU A 62 -12.31 -25.09 5.55
N GLY A 63 -11.63 -24.53 6.54
CA GLY A 63 -10.60 -25.23 7.30
C GLY A 63 -11.15 -26.43 8.09
N TRP A 64 -12.32 -26.30 8.70
CA TRP A 64 -13.03 -27.43 9.32
C TRP A 64 -13.25 -28.55 8.31
N ALA A 65 -13.72 -28.22 7.10
CA ALA A 65 -13.96 -29.20 6.06
C ALA A 65 -12.67 -29.82 5.49
N THR A 66 -11.72 -29.00 5.06
CA THR A 66 -10.57 -29.44 4.25
C THR A 66 -9.34 -29.82 5.06
N ARG A 67 -9.25 -29.41 6.33
CA ARG A 67 -8.09 -29.67 7.20
C ARG A 67 -8.44 -30.54 8.40
N LEU A 68 -9.67 -30.43 8.90
CA LEU A 68 -10.14 -31.17 10.06
C LEU A 68 -11.18 -32.25 9.69
N ASN A 69 -11.50 -32.40 8.40
CA ASN A 69 -12.41 -33.41 7.88
C ASN A 69 -13.80 -33.41 8.54
N ALA A 70 -14.28 -32.23 8.96
CA ALA A 70 -15.58 -32.07 9.60
C ALA A 70 -16.71 -32.04 8.56
N THR A 71 -17.85 -32.62 8.92
CA THR A 71 -19.05 -32.57 8.10
C THR A 71 -19.72 -31.20 8.19
N TRP A 72 -20.64 -30.90 7.28
CA TRP A 72 -21.36 -29.62 7.30
C TRP A 72 -22.26 -29.49 8.54
N THR A 73 -22.76 -30.60 9.08
CA THR A 73 -23.53 -30.63 10.32
C THR A 73 -22.66 -30.34 11.53
N ASP A 74 -21.42 -30.86 11.57
CA ASP A 74 -20.45 -30.54 12.62
C ASP A 74 -20.12 -29.04 12.61
N ILE A 75 -19.89 -28.48 11.41
CA ILE A 75 -19.62 -27.07 11.20
C ILE A 75 -20.78 -26.20 11.71
N ILE A 76 -22.02 -26.51 11.32
CA ILE A 76 -23.21 -25.76 11.78
C ILE A 76 -23.37 -25.87 13.31
N ASN A 77 -23.18 -27.06 13.87
CA ASN A 77 -23.28 -27.29 15.31
C ASN A 77 -22.18 -26.53 16.09
N PHE A 78 -20.97 -26.44 15.55
CA PHE A 78 -19.89 -25.66 16.14
C PHE A 78 -20.27 -24.17 16.26
N TYR A 79 -20.68 -23.55 15.14
CA TYR A 79 -20.95 -22.11 15.10
C TYR A 79 -22.27 -21.69 15.75
N TYR A 80 -23.32 -22.49 15.56
CA TYR A 80 -24.68 -22.09 15.95
C TYR A 80 -25.32 -22.97 17.02
N GLY A 81 -24.76 -24.15 17.28
CA GLY A 81 -25.25 -25.09 18.28
C GLY A 81 -24.97 -24.64 19.73
N GLY A 82 -25.77 -25.18 20.64
CA GLY A 82 -25.71 -24.90 22.08
C GLY A 82 -26.72 -23.83 22.53
N SER A 83 -26.93 -23.72 23.83
CA SER A 83 -27.96 -22.86 24.45
C SER A 83 -29.37 -23.13 23.90
N GLY A 84 -29.69 -24.40 23.63
CA GLY A 84 -30.97 -24.83 23.08
C GLY A 84 -31.14 -24.61 21.58
N ARG A 85 -30.11 -24.12 20.87
CA ARG A 85 -30.10 -24.05 19.41
C ARG A 85 -29.61 -25.35 18.81
N ALA A 86 -30.26 -25.78 17.72
CA ALA A 86 -29.93 -26.99 17.00
C ALA A 86 -30.29 -26.87 15.51
N LEU A 87 -29.75 -27.79 14.71
CA LEU A 87 -30.22 -28.00 13.36
C LEU A 87 -31.66 -28.51 13.40
N GLY A 88 -32.49 -27.97 12.53
CA GLY A 88 -33.86 -28.40 12.31
C GLY A 88 -34.21 -28.36 10.83
N VAL A 89 -35.41 -28.81 10.52
CA VAL A 89 -35.96 -28.79 9.16
C VAL A 89 -37.20 -27.90 9.15
N LEU A 90 -37.48 -27.26 8.02
CA LEU A 90 -38.71 -26.52 7.80
C LEU A 90 -39.91 -27.48 7.86
N GLY A 91 -40.91 -27.17 8.70
CA GLY A 91 -42.14 -27.96 8.84
C GLY A 91 -43.36 -27.23 8.26
N PRO A 92 -44.54 -27.88 8.19
CA PRO A 92 -45.76 -27.27 7.61
C PRO A 92 -46.13 -25.89 8.19
N GLN A 93 -45.81 -25.64 9.46
CA GLN A 93 -45.97 -24.35 10.13
C GLN A 93 -45.16 -23.22 9.50
N ASP A 94 -44.08 -23.56 8.79
CA ASP A 94 -43.21 -22.65 8.06
C ASP A 94 -43.58 -22.61 6.58
N ALA A 95 -44.82 -22.94 6.18
CA ALA A 95 -45.23 -22.97 4.76
C ALA A 95 -44.77 -21.77 3.92
N PRO A 96 -44.82 -20.50 4.41
CA PRO A 96 -44.28 -19.35 3.66
C PRO A 96 -42.75 -19.33 3.51
N ALA A 97 -42.05 -20.12 4.32
CA ALA A 97 -40.59 -20.21 4.43
C ALA A 97 -40.01 -21.56 3.95
N GLN A 98 -40.84 -22.56 3.64
CA GLN A 98 -40.47 -23.85 3.03
C GLN A 98 -39.58 -23.66 1.78
N PRO A 99 -38.79 -24.67 1.35
CA PRO A 99 -38.10 -24.62 0.06
C PRO A 99 -39.11 -24.34 -1.06
N GLY A 100 -39.13 -23.11 -1.59
CA GLY A 100 -40.17 -22.60 -2.49
C GLY A 100 -41.00 -21.42 -1.97
N GLY A 101 -40.77 -20.94 -0.75
CA GLY A 101 -41.34 -19.68 -0.24
C GLY A 101 -40.81 -18.44 -0.98
N VAL A 102 -41.59 -17.36 -1.03
CA VAL A 102 -41.20 -16.13 -1.74
C VAL A 102 -40.37 -15.22 -0.83
N MET A 103 -39.09 -15.06 -1.16
CA MET A 103 -38.22 -14.03 -0.64
C MET A 103 -38.46 -12.71 -1.37
N SER A 104 -38.49 -11.61 -0.61
CA SER A 104 -38.59 -10.25 -1.14
C SER A 104 -37.32 -9.47 -0.79
N VAL A 105 -36.56 -9.07 -1.81
CA VAL A 105 -35.24 -8.43 -1.68
C VAL A 105 -35.30 -7.02 -2.21
N ARG A 106 -35.09 -6.00 -1.36
CA ARG A 106 -34.93 -4.61 -1.80
C ARG A 106 -33.63 -4.49 -2.59
N LEU A 107 -33.72 -3.90 -3.78
CA LEU A 107 -32.58 -3.69 -4.68
C LEU A 107 -32.06 -2.25 -4.56
N GLN A 108 -31.05 -2.04 -3.72
CA GLN A 108 -30.65 -0.71 -3.26
C GLN A 108 -30.06 0.17 -4.36
N ALA A 109 -29.42 -0.42 -5.38
CA ALA A 109 -28.89 0.33 -6.53
C ALA A 109 -29.98 1.08 -7.33
N LEU A 110 -31.24 0.71 -7.13
CA LEU A 110 -32.43 1.27 -7.78
C LEU A 110 -33.28 2.15 -6.85
N ASP A 111 -32.79 2.44 -5.64
CA ASP A 111 -33.48 3.35 -4.73
C ASP A 111 -33.72 4.72 -5.39
N ALA A 112 -34.97 5.20 -5.31
CA ALA A 112 -35.44 6.44 -5.92
C ALA A 112 -35.34 6.49 -7.47
N LYS A 113 -35.17 5.34 -8.14
CA LYS A 113 -35.16 5.22 -9.61
C LYS A 113 -36.42 4.53 -10.10
N GLN A 114 -36.75 4.69 -11.39
CA GLN A 114 -37.79 3.90 -12.04
C GLN A 114 -37.42 2.41 -12.05
N THR A 115 -38.42 1.53 -12.02
CA THR A 115 -38.21 0.09 -12.19
C THR A 115 -38.35 -0.23 -13.67
N ALA A 116 -37.23 -0.54 -14.33
CA ALA A 116 -37.19 -0.90 -15.75
C ALA A 116 -36.64 -2.32 -15.91
N VAL A 117 -37.37 -3.17 -16.61
CA VAL A 117 -37.04 -4.58 -16.82
C VAL A 117 -37.02 -4.94 -18.30
N VAL A 118 -36.24 -5.96 -18.63
CA VAL A 118 -36.06 -6.51 -19.96
C VAL A 118 -36.15 -8.03 -19.93
N SER A 119 -36.52 -8.63 -21.05
CA SER A 119 -36.37 -10.05 -21.32
C SER A 119 -35.78 -10.22 -22.71
N ASP A 120 -34.64 -10.90 -22.83
CA ASP A 120 -33.99 -11.10 -24.12
C ASP A 120 -34.82 -11.99 -25.04
N ASN A 121 -35.56 -12.95 -24.47
CA ASN A 121 -36.49 -13.80 -25.20
C ASN A 121 -37.87 -13.15 -25.41
N LYS A 122 -38.03 -11.87 -25.05
CA LYS A 122 -39.27 -11.09 -25.20
C LYS A 122 -40.47 -11.71 -24.47
N THR A 123 -40.21 -12.25 -23.29
CA THR A 123 -41.20 -12.94 -22.46
C THR A 123 -41.57 -12.16 -21.20
N VAL A 124 -41.17 -10.88 -21.06
CA VAL A 124 -41.55 -10.12 -19.87
C VAL A 124 -43.03 -9.78 -19.92
N GLN A 125 -43.71 -9.95 -18.79
CA GLN A 125 -45.14 -9.77 -18.61
C GLN A 125 -45.37 -8.85 -17.42
N TRP A 126 -46.45 -8.06 -17.49
CA TRP A 126 -47.03 -7.43 -16.32
C TRP A 126 -48.02 -8.41 -15.68
N ALA A 127 -47.72 -8.89 -14.48
CA ALA A 127 -48.51 -9.90 -13.80
C ALA A 127 -49.99 -9.51 -13.71
N GLY A 128 -50.87 -10.43 -14.09
CA GLY A 128 -52.33 -10.19 -14.13
C GLY A 128 -52.83 -9.45 -15.38
N ARG A 129 -51.96 -9.11 -16.34
CA ARG A 129 -52.35 -8.58 -17.66
C ARG A 129 -51.88 -9.48 -18.80
N ALA A 130 -52.66 -9.51 -19.88
CA ALA A 130 -52.30 -10.24 -21.08
C ALA A 130 -51.18 -9.54 -21.87
N GLY A 131 -50.36 -10.34 -22.56
CA GLY A 131 -49.29 -9.87 -23.45
C GLY A 131 -47.88 -10.16 -22.93
N THR A 132 -46.94 -10.29 -23.87
CA THR A 132 -45.50 -10.43 -23.61
C THR A 132 -44.74 -9.33 -24.33
N TYR A 133 -43.66 -8.86 -23.72
CA TYR A 133 -42.90 -7.71 -24.19
C TYR A 133 -41.39 -8.00 -24.14
N GLY A 134 -40.62 -7.20 -24.87
CA GLY A 134 -39.16 -7.17 -24.76
C GLY A 134 -38.69 -6.37 -23.55
N ALA A 135 -39.43 -5.32 -23.18
CA ALA A 135 -39.13 -4.50 -22.02
C ALA A 135 -40.39 -3.87 -21.41
N LEU A 136 -40.36 -3.65 -20.09
CA LEU A 136 -41.40 -2.94 -19.34
C LEU A 136 -40.76 -1.92 -18.39
N ILE A 137 -41.43 -0.79 -18.19
CA ILE A 137 -41.00 0.25 -17.25
C ILE A 137 -42.20 0.63 -16.39
N ALA A 138 -42.05 0.52 -15.07
CA ALA A 138 -42.94 1.17 -14.11
C ALA A 138 -42.28 2.48 -13.67
N ARG A 139 -42.86 3.59 -14.12
CA ARG A 139 -42.39 4.94 -13.79
C ARG A 139 -43.31 5.57 -12.77
N PRO A 140 -42.80 5.98 -11.61
CA PRO A 140 -43.63 6.65 -10.63
C PRO A 140 -44.07 8.04 -11.11
N VAL A 141 -45.36 8.36 -10.92
CA VAL A 141 -45.96 9.67 -11.22
C VAL A 141 -46.59 10.34 -9.99
N ALA A 142 -46.98 9.54 -8.99
CA ALA A 142 -47.37 10.01 -7.65
C ALA A 142 -47.01 8.97 -6.59
N ARG A 143 -47.36 9.20 -5.32
CA ARG A 143 -47.13 8.23 -4.24
C ARG A 143 -47.88 6.94 -4.54
N ASN A 144 -47.14 5.85 -4.76
CA ASN A 144 -47.66 4.53 -5.12
C ASN A 144 -48.54 4.53 -6.40
N VAL A 145 -48.26 5.43 -7.35
CA VAL A 145 -48.94 5.49 -8.65
C VAL A 145 -47.91 5.52 -9.76
N TYR A 146 -48.12 4.73 -10.80
CA TYR A 146 -47.15 4.47 -11.87
C TYR A 146 -47.77 4.56 -13.26
N ASP A 147 -47.01 5.15 -14.18
CA ASP A 147 -47.18 4.91 -15.61
C ASP A 147 -46.40 3.66 -16.00
N VAL A 148 -47.04 2.78 -16.76
CA VAL A 148 -46.43 1.53 -17.25
C VAL A 148 -46.22 1.62 -18.76
N TYR A 149 -44.97 1.58 -19.17
CA TYR A 149 -44.56 1.61 -20.58
C TYR A 149 -44.06 0.24 -21.03
N ALA A 150 -44.32 -0.12 -22.28
CA ALA A 150 -43.90 -1.39 -22.88
C ALA A 150 -43.17 -1.20 -24.22
N SER A 151 -42.21 -2.07 -24.49
CA SER A 151 -41.54 -2.17 -25.81
C SER A 151 -41.53 -3.60 -26.31
N ALA A 152 -41.68 -3.78 -27.62
CA ALA A 152 -41.50 -5.08 -28.27
C ALA A 152 -40.01 -5.50 -28.35
N ASN A 153 -39.08 -4.56 -28.14
CA ASN A 153 -37.64 -4.79 -28.18
C ASN A 153 -37.06 -4.97 -26.77
N SER A 154 -36.06 -5.84 -26.62
CA SER A 154 -35.29 -5.98 -25.37
C SER A 154 -34.30 -4.84 -25.26
N THR A 155 -34.72 -3.73 -24.64
CA THR A 155 -33.88 -2.54 -24.45
C THR A 155 -34.20 -1.83 -23.15
N CYS A 156 -33.19 -1.22 -22.54
CA CYS A 156 -33.39 -0.36 -21.38
C CYS A 156 -33.84 1.03 -21.85
N GLY A 157 -35.00 1.48 -21.39
CA GLY A 157 -35.50 2.83 -21.72
C GLY A 157 -34.83 3.94 -20.90
N ALA A 158 -34.99 5.17 -21.38
CA ALA A 158 -34.49 6.37 -20.71
C ALA A 158 -35.06 6.51 -19.28
N SER A 159 -34.24 7.05 -18.37
CA SER A 159 -34.58 7.23 -16.95
C SER A 159 -35.59 8.35 -16.68
N SER A 160 -35.90 9.18 -17.67
CA SER A 160 -36.86 10.29 -17.60
C SER A 160 -37.49 10.53 -18.98
N GLY A 161 -38.61 11.28 -19.02
CA GLY A 161 -39.35 11.62 -20.24
C GLY A 161 -39.93 10.39 -20.96
N THR A 162 -40.79 10.58 -21.97
CA THR A 162 -41.37 9.46 -22.72
C THR A 162 -40.26 8.59 -23.33
N PRO A 163 -40.10 7.31 -22.94
CA PRO A 163 -38.98 6.51 -23.43
C PRO A 163 -39.16 6.22 -24.93
N SER A 164 -38.15 6.54 -25.74
CA SER A 164 -38.17 6.25 -27.18
C SER A 164 -38.34 4.75 -27.44
N GLY A 165 -39.24 4.38 -28.35
CA GLY A 165 -39.54 2.99 -28.69
C GLY A 165 -40.40 2.25 -27.64
N PHE A 166 -40.98 2.98 -26.67
CA PHE A 166 -41.95 2.44 -25.73
C PHE A 166 -43.33 3.06 -25.94
N THR A 167 -44.38 2.27 -25.67
CA THR A 167 -45.78 2.69 -25.70
C THR A 167 -46.34 2.68 -24.27
N LEU A 168 -47.12 3.68 -23.89
CA LEU A 168 -47.83 3.70 -22.61
C LEU A 168 -48.97 2.66 -22.66
N ILE A 169 -48.93 1.68 -21.76
CA ILE A 169 -49.93 0.59 -21.67
C ILE A 169 -50.72 0.59 -20.35
N GLY A 170 -50.31 1.45 -19.40
CA GLY A 170 -51.03 1.75 -18.18
C GLY A 170 -50.73 3.18 -17.75
N ASP A 171 -51.77 3.98 -17.57
CA ASP A 171 -51.68 5.39 -17.17
C ASP A 171 -52.19 5.52 -15.73
N ASN A 172 -51.42 6.18 -14.86
CA ASN A 172 -51.79 6.45 -13.46
C ASN A 172 -52.26 5.21 -12.66
N ILE A 173 -51.54 4.09 -12.81
CA ILE A 173 -51.91 2.82 -12.19
C ILE A 173 -51.45 2.77 -10.73
N THR A 174 -52.36 2.45 -9.82
CA THR A 174 -52.01 2.22 -8.41
C THR A 174 -51.11 0.99 -8.27
N GLY A 175 -49.98 1.14 -7.59
CA GLY A 175 -49.04 0.06 -7.32
C GLY A 175 -49.45 -0.85 -6.15
N PRO A 176 -48.70 -1.92 -5.89
CA PRO A 176 -47.44 -2.28 -6.56
C PRO A 176 -47.62 -2.82 -7.98
N ILE A 177 -46.58 -2.70 -8.80
CA ILE A 177 -46.54 -3.24 -10.17
C ILE A 177 -45.56 -4.41 -10.22
N ASP A 178 -46.04 -5.58 -10.60
CA ASP A 178 -45.25 -6.81 -10.67
C ASP A 178 -44.92 -7.20 -12.11
N PHE A 179 -43.63 -7.33 -12.39
CA PHE A 179 -43.11 -7.83 -13.65
C PHE A 179 -42.54 -9.23 -13.47
N VAL A 180 -42.90 -10.13 -14.39
CA VAL A 180 -42.48 -11.54 -14.39
C VAL A 180 -42.06 -11.95 -15.80
N THR A 181 -41.40 -13.09 -15.96
CA THR A 181 -41.24 -13.75 -17.27
C THR A 181 -41.91 -15.12 -17.24
N THR A 182 -42.21 -15.68 -18.41
CA THR A 182 -42.81 -17.03 -18.54
C THR A 182 -42.03 -18.10 -17.78
N ASN A 183 -40.71 -17.98 -17.73
CA ASN A 183 -39.80 -18.94 -17.10
C ASN A 183 -39.11 -18.40 -15.82
N GLY A 184 -39.42 -17.18 -15.37
CA GLY A 184 -38.64 -16.49 -14.34
C GLY A 184 -38.60 -17.25 -13.02
N SER A 185 -39.70 -17.90 -12.64
CA SER A 185 -39.81 -18.73 -11.44
C SER A 185 -39.43 -20.20 -11.67
N ASN A 186 -39.10 -20.60 -12.89
CA ASN A 186 -38.74 -21.99 -13.21
C ASN A 186 -37.30 -22.27 -12.72
N PRO A 187 -37.09 -23.18 -11.76
CA PRO A 187 -35.76 -23.50 -11.25
C PRO A 187 -34.85 -24.18 -12.28
N ALA A 188 -35.43 -24.75 -13.36
CA ALA A 188 -34.69 -25.35 -14.46
C ALA A 188 -34.30 -24.33 -15.55
N ALA A 189 -34.82 -23.10 -15.50
CA ALA A 189 -34.37 -22.03 -16.39
C ALA A 189 -32.98 -21.56 -15.94
N VAL A 190 -31.97 -21.65 -16.81
CA VAL A 190 -30.57 -21.29 -16.49
C VAL A 190 -30.03 -20.20 -17.41
N ALA A 191 -30.60 -20.03 -18.62
CA ALA A 191 -30.14 -19.01 -19.54
C ALA A 191 -30.58 -17.62 -19.08
N PRO A 192 -29.70 -16.61 -19.04
CA PRO A 192 -30.07 -15.23 -18.69
C PRO A 192 -31.28 -14.70 -19.50
N GLY A 193 -31.44 -15.13 -20.76
CA GLY A 193 -32.58 -14.73 -21.59
C GLY A 193 -33.95 -15.24 -21.14
N ASP A 194 -34.01 -16.29 -20.31
CA ASP A 194 -35.26 -16.80 -19.72
C ASP A 194 -35.66 -16.06 -18.43
N LEU A 195 -34.72 -15.31 -17.86
CA LEU A 195 -34.84 -14.59 -16.59
C LEU A 195 -35.28 -13.14 -16.80
N ILE A 196 -35.68 -12.46 -15.72
CA ILE A 196 -36.02 -11.05 -15.75
C ILE A 196 -34.76 -10.19 -15.56
N GLY A 197 -34.40 -9.40 -16.55
CA GLY A 197 -33.28 -8.47 -16.50
C GLY A 197 -33.72 -7.13 -15.93
N LEU A 198 -33.08 -6.65 -14.88
CA LEU A 198 -33.28 -5.31 -14.33
C LEU A 198 -32.25 -4.34 -14.94
N CYS A 199 -32.73 -3.21 -15.47
CA CYS A 199 -31.88 -2.17 -16.02
C CYS A 199 -31.26 -1.32 -14.90
N GLU A 200 -29.94 -1.42 -14.73
CA GLU A 200 -29.15 -0.61 -13.83
C GLU A 200 -28.46 0.53 -14.62
N PRO A 201 -28.70 1.81 -14.26
CA PRO A 201 -28.05 2.93 -14.95
C PRO A 201 -26.55 2.99 -14.64
N ALA A 202 -25.81 3.68 -15.50
CA ALA A 202 -24.38 3.91 -15.30
C ALA A 202 -24.10 4.68 -13.99
N THR A 203 -22.94 4.41 -13.41
CA THR A 203 -22.37 5.14 -12.26
C THR A 203 -20.94 5.56 -12.58
N SER A 204 -20.28 6.28 -11.68
CA SER A 204 -18.84 6.56 -11.79
C SER A 204 -17.99 5.28 -11.82
N SER A 205 -18.49 4.16 -11.29
CA SER A 205 -17.75 2.91 -11.17
C SER A 205 -18.08 1.87 -12.26
N TYR A 206 -19.21 1.99 -12.96
CA TYR A 206 -19.58 1.04 -14.01
C TYR A 206 -20.52 1.63 -15.07
N ARG A 207 -20.41 1.11 -16.30
CA ARG A 207 -21.33 1.43 -17.41
C ARG A 207 -22.72 0.84 -17.15
N ALA A 208 -23.76 1.40 -17.79
CA ALA A 208 -25.12 0.88 -17.71
C ALA A 208 -25.15 -0.63 -18.00
N ARG A 209 -25.90 -1.38 -17.20
CA ARG A 209 -25.88 -2.85 -17.20
C ARG A 209 -27.26 -3.41 -16.91
N ILE A 210 -27.44 -4.69 -17.22
CA ILE A 210 -28.64 -5.47 -16.99
C ILE A 210 -28.26 -6.59 -16.03
N ARG A 211 -28.93 -6.66 -14.89
CA ARG A 211 -28.76 -7.74 -13.92
C ARG A 211 -29.97 -8.66 -13.97
N TYR A 212 -29.73 -9.93 -14.21
CA TYR A 212 -30.78 -10.93 -14.32
C TYR A 212 -31.09 -11.51 -12.96
N TYR A 213 -32.38 -11.64 -12.68
CA TYR A 213 -32.90 -12.21 -11.45
C TYR A 213 -33.84 -13.37 -11.75
N ARG A 214 -33.88 -14.35 -10.85
CA ARG A 214 -34.94 -15.35 -10.80
C ARG A 214 -36.21 -14.73 -10.20
N GLY A 215 -37.35 -15.31 -10.51
CA GLY A 215 -38.67 -14.84 -10.09
C GLY A 215 -39.13 -13.59 -10.85
N GLY A 216 -39.61 -12.59 -10.11
CA GLY A 216 -40.14 -11.33 -10.64
C GLY A 216 -39.53 -10.09 -10.00
N ILE A 217 -39.81 -8.94 -10.59
CA ILE A 217 -39.42 -7.62 -10.07
C ILE A 217 -40.68 -6.82 -9.80
N ARG A 218 -40.80 -6.30 -8.57
CA ARG A 218 -41.87 -5.44 -8.11
C ARG A 218 -41.40 -4.00 -8.03
N ALA A 219 -42.16 -3.09 -8.63
CA ALA A 219 -42.11 -1.67 -8.30
C ALA A 219 -43.05 -1.39 -7.12
N ALA A 220 -42.51 -0.82 -6.04
CA ALA A 220 -43.26 -0.52 -4.83
C ALA A 220 -42.84 0.85 -4.26
N THR A 221 -43.53 1.29 -3.21
CA THR A 221 -43.11 2.41 -2.37
C THR A 221 -42.92 1.97 -0.93
N ASP A 222 -41.99 2.60 -0.22
CA ASP A 222 -41.92 2.46 1.23
C ASP A 222 -43.00 3.29 1.96
N GLY A 223 -43.08 3.18 3.29
CA GLY A 223 -44.05 3.92 4.10
C GLY A 223 -43.91 5.45 4.02
N ASN A 224 -42.76 5.95 3.57
CA ASN A 224 -42.52 7.38 3.35
C ASN A 224 -42.89 7.81 1.91
N GLY A 225 -43.23 6.86 1.03
CA GLY A 225 -43.55 7.10 -0.36
C GLY A 225 -42.34 7.09 -1.29
N ASN A 226 -41.15 6.70 -0.82
CA ASN A 226 -39.99 6.58 -1.69
C ASN A 226 -40.12 5.35 -2.58
N TYR A 227 -39.70 5.47 -3.84
CA TYR A 227 -39.77 4.38 -4.82
C TYR A 227 -38.70 3.32 -4.56
N ARG A 228 -39.14 2.06 -4.61
CA ARG A 228 -38.33 0.87 -4.32
C ARG A 228 -38.54 -0.16 -5.42
N SER A 229 -37.45 -0.81 -5.83
CA SER A 229 -37.49 -2.03 -6.64
C SER A 229 -37.23 -3.23 -5.74
N VAL A 230 -38.04 -4.28 -5.87
CA VAL A 230 -37.97 -5.47 -5.02
C VAL A 230 -37.93 -6.72 -5.91
N ASN A 231 -36.93 -7.58 -5.75
CA ASN A 231 -36.97 -8.90 -6.38
C ASN A 231 -37.80 -9.87 -5.53
N LEU A 232 -38.78 -10.50 -6.16
CA LEU A 232 -39.62 -11.54 -5.59
C LEU A 232 -39.16 -12.88 -6.14
N VAL A 233 -38.59 -13.74 -5.31
CA VAL A 233 -37.86 -14.92 -5.77
C VAL A 233 -38.05 -16.09 -4.79
N LEU A 234 -38.10 -17.32 -5.31
CA LEU A 234 -38.20 -18.50 -4.44
C LEU A 234 -36.92 -18.64 -3.59
N LEU A 235 -37.05 -19.06 -2.33
CA LEU A 235 -35.94 -19.14 -1.37
C LEU A 235 -34.68 -19.84 -1.92
N GLU A 236 -34.81 -21.05 -2.48
CA GLU A 236 -33.66 -21.80 -3.01
C GLU A 236 -33.05 -21.11 -4.24
N SER A 237 -33.85 -20.40 -5.03
CA SER A 237 -33.38 -19.58 -6.16
C SER A 237 -32.67 -18.32 -5.69
N TYR A 238 -33.11 -17.72 -4.57
CA TYR A 238 -32.42 -16.61 -3.92
C TYR A 238 -31.02 -17.05 -3.46
N LEU A 239 -30.91 -18.23 -2.84
CA LEU A 239 -29.63 -18.75 -2.37
C LEU A 239 -28.60 -18.94 -3.49
N ARG A 240 -29.02 -19.24 -4.73
CA ARG A 240 -28.10 -19.32 -5.89
C ARG A 240 -27.43 -17.99 -6.22
N GLY A 241 -28.08 -16.87 -5.89
CA GLY A 241 -27.48 -15.53 -6.00
C GLY A 241 -26.69 -15.08 -4.77
N VAL A 242 -26.77 -15.81 -3.65
CA VAL A 242 -26.09 -15.48 -2.38
C VAL A 242 -24.87 -16.35 -2.13
N VAL A 243 -25.03 -17.69 -2.10
CA VAL A 243 -23.98 -18.62 -1.67
C VAL A 243 -22.67 -18.44 -2.47
N PRO A 244 -22.66 -18.35 -3.82
CA PRO A 244 -21.41 -18.13 -4.56
C PRO A 244 -20.81 -16.72 -4.40
N ARG A 245 -21.55 -15.78 -3.81
CA ARG A 245 -21.07 -14.43 -3.47
C ARG A 245 -20.49 -14.35 -2.07
N GLU A 246 -20.93 -15.22 -1.17
CA GLU A 246 -20.44 -15.33 0.20
C GLU A 246 -19.32 -16.37 0.37
N SER A 247 -19.26 -17.40 -0.46
CA SER A 247 -18.17 -18.39 -0.44
C SER A 247 -17.78 -18.78 -1.86
N PRO A 248 -16.49 -18.72 -2.23
CA PRO A 248 -16.03 -19.09 -3.56
C PRO A 248 -16.46 -20.51 -3.95
N ALA A 249 -17.17 -20.65 -5.06
CA ALA A 249 -17.69 -21.96 -5.49
C ALA A 249 -16.59 -23.01 -5.72
N GLY A 250 -15.39 -22.59 -6.14
CA GLY A 250 -14.22 -23.45 -6.32
C GLY A 250 -13.70 -24.09 -5.04
N TRP A 251 -14.12 -23.64 -3.86
CA TRP A 251 -13.84 -24.33 -2.61
C TRP A 251 -14.45 -25.73 -2.56
N GLY A 252 -15.55 -25.96 -3.28
CA GLY A 252 -16.20 -27.27 -3.35
C GLY A 252 -15.27 -28.38 -3.82
N ASP A 253 -14.27 -28.07 -4.65
CA ASP A 253 -13.35 -29.04 -5.24
C ASP A 253 -12.07 -29.24 -4.40
N GLN A 254 -11.85 -28.40 -3.39
CA GLN A 254 -10.64 -28.46 -2.56
C GLN A 254 -10.57 -29.72 -1.71
N ALA A 255 -9.34 -30.17 -1.43
CA ALA A 255 -9.04 -31.37 -0.64
C ALA A 255 -9.85 -32.60 -1.10
N GLY A 256 -9.89 -32.84 -2.42
CA GLY A 256 -10.60 -33.99 -2.99
C GLY A 256 -12.12 -33.91 -2.87
N GLY A 257 -12.69 -32.69 -2.79
CA GLY A 257 -14.12 -32.46 -2.69
C GLY A 257 -14.65 -32.24 -1.27
N LEU A 258 -13.78 -32.33 -0.24
CA LEU A 258 -14.17 -32.11 1.15
C LEU A 258 -14.69 -30.68 1.39
N GLY A 259 -14.17 -29.68 0.67
CA GLY A 259 -14.62 -28.29 0.79
C GLY A 259 -16.11 -28.08 0.46
N MET A 260 -16.79 -29.06 -0.16
CA MET A 260 -18.24 -29.04 -0.33
C MET A 260 -18.99 -29.00 1.02
N HIS A 261 -18.41 -29.50 2.12
CA HIS A 261 -19.01 -29.35 3.46
C HIS A 261 -19.07 -27.89 3.91
N ALA A 262 -18.10 -27.06 3.54
CA ALA A 262 -18.14 -25.62 3.83
C ALA A 262 -19.27 -24.94 3.04
N LEU A 263 -19.43 -25.26 1.75
CA LEU A 263 -20.51 -24.70 0.93
C LEU A 263 -21.91 -25.11 1.43
N ARG A 264 -22.08 -26.36 1.90
CA ARG A 264 -23.33 -26.84 2.52
C ARG A 264 -23.63 -26.10 3.82
N ALA A 265 -22.63 -25.89 4.68
CA ALA A 265 -22.79 -25.11 5.90
C ALA A 265 -23.15 -23.64 5.58
N GLN A 266 -22.49 -23.02 4.59
CA GLN A 266 -22.84 -21.68 4.13
C GLN A 266 -24.28 -21.61 3.59
N ALA A 267 -24.76 -22.62 2.85
CA ALA A 267 -26.13 -22.67 2.35
C ALA A 267 -27.17 -22.70 3.49
N VAL A 268 -26.95 -23.53 4.52
CA VAL A 268 -27.83 -23.58 5.71
C VAL A 268 -27.80 -22.26 6.48
N ALA A 269 -26.62 -21.69 6.70
CA ALA A 269 -26.47 -20.39 7.36
C ALA A 269 -27.17 -19.27 6.58
N ALA A 270 -27.00 -19.24 5.25
CA ALA A 270 -27.65 -18.23 4.42
C ALA A 270 -29.18 -18.39 4.39
N ARG A 271 -29.68 -19.63 4.39
CA ARG A 271 -31.12 -19.94 4.45
C ARG A 271 -31.73 -19.49 5.76
N SER A 272 -31.11 -19.84 6.88
CA SER A 272 -31.60 -19.44 8.21
C SER A 272 -31.56 -17.93 8.42
N TYR A 273 -30.47 -17.27 8.01
CA TYR A 273 -30.36 -15.82 8.06
C TYR A 273 -31.49 -15.17 7.28
N SER A 274 -31.60 -15.46 5.98
CA SER A 274 -32.62 -14.87 5.11
C SER A 274 -34.05 -15.11 5.58
N LEU A 275 -34.34 -16.29 6.16
CA LEU A 275 -35.66 -16.60 6.68
C LEU A 275 -36.01 -15.87 7.98
N SER A 276 -35.01 -15.52 8.79
CA SER A 276 -35.19 -14.77 10.04
C SER A 276 -35.35 -13.25 9.84
N GLU A 277 -34.94 -12.71 8.69
CA GLU A 277 -35.01 -11.27 8.44
C GLU A 277 -36.46 -10.79 8.29
N SER A 278 -36.72 -9.57 8.76
CA SER A 278 -37.97 -8.83 8.51
C SER A 278 -37.67 -7.33 8.58
N ARG A 279 -36.99 -6.82 7.56
CA ARG A 279 -36.40 -5.47 7.61
C ARG A 279 -37.34 -4.35 7.21
N TYR A 280 -38.24 -4.61 6.27
CA TYR A 280 -39.10 -3.60 5.68
C TYR A 280 -40.53 -4.13 5.55
N SER A 281 -41.51 -3.25 5.62
CA SER A 281 -42.91 -3.61 5.36
C SER A 281 -43.15 -4.12 3.93
N TYR A 282 -42.26 -3.79 2.99
CA TYR A 282 -42.36 -4.13 1.56
C TYR A 282 -41.32 -5.15 1.10
N ALA A 283 -40.33 -5.48 1.93
CA ALA A 283 -39.25 -6.41 1.59
C ALA A 283 -38.66 -7.06 2.85
N LYS A 284 -38.38 -8.35 2.77
CA LYS A 284 -37.81 -9.14 3.86
C LYS A 284 -36.36 -8.75 4.15
N THR A 285 -35.57 -8.55 3.09
CA THR A 285 -34.12 -8.31 3.14
C THR A 285 -33.67 -7.28 2.08
N CYS A 286 -32.36 -7.09 1.92
CA CYS A 286 -31.70 -6.22 0.93
C CYS A 286 -30.52 -6.93 0.25
N ASP A 287 -30.00 -6.36 -0.84
CA ASP A 287 -28.99 -6.97 -1.72
C ASP A 287 -27.53 -6.61 -1.41
N THR A 288 -27.27 -5.92 -0.30
CA THR A 288 -25.94 -5.45 0.11
C THR A 288 -25.39 -6.19 1.33
N MET A 289 -24.14 -5.88 1.71
CA MET A 289 -23.48 -6.41 2.91
C MET A 289 -24.17 -6.04 4.23
N ASP A 290 -25.08 -5.06 4.23
CA ASP A 290 -25.95 -4.80 5.39
C ASP A 290 -26.88 -5.98 5.70
N CYS A 291 -27.16 -6.79 4.67
CA CYS A 291 -28.01 -7.97 4.69
C CYS A 291 -27.19 -9.22 4.33
N GLN A 292 -27.16 -9.58 3.05
CA GLN A 292 -26.31 -10.59 2.42
C GLN A 292 -26.01 -10.12 1.01
N VAL A 293 -24.84 -10.46 0.47
CA VAL A 293 -24.47 -10.10 -0.90
C VAL A 293 -25.33 -10.92 -1.87
N TYR A 294 -26.34 -10.27 -2.46
CA TYR A 294 -27.24 -10.90 -3.43
C TYR A 294 -26.91 -10.41 -4.85
N GLY A 295 -26.22 -11.25 -5.63
CA GLY A 295 -25.72 -10.89 -6.96
C GLY A 295 -26.74 -11.02 -8.09
N GLY A 296 -27.91 -11.60 -7.84
CA GLY A 296 -28.78 -12.11 -8.90
C GLY A 296 -28.16 -13.32 -9.62
N ALA A 297 -28.76 -13.71 -10.75
CA ALA A 297 -28.37 -14.89 -11.52
C ALA A 297 -27.29 -14.61 -12.58
N ALA A 298 -27.26 -13.41 -13.16
CA ALA A 298 -26.26 -13.02 -14.15
C ALA A 298 -26.15 -11.50 -14.32
N LEU A 299 -25.08 -11.04 -14.99
CA LEU A 299 -24.85 -9.62 -15.29
C LEU A 299 -24.39 -9.42 -16.73
N ARG A 300 -24.97 -8.43 -17.43
CA ARG A 300 -24.60 -8.05 -18.80
C ARG A 300 -24.44 -6.54 -18.92
N THR A 301 -23.43 -6.06 -19.63
CA THR A 301 -23.33 -4.62 -19.96
C THR A 301 -24.35 -4.28 -21.04
N VAL A 302 -25.05 -3.14 -20.93
CA VAL A 302 -25.99 -2.68 -21.98
C VAL A 302 -25.24 -2.55 -23.31
N GLY A 303 -25.81 -3.13 -24.37
CA GLY A 303 -25.18 -3.20 -25.70
C GLY A 303 -24.31 -4.43 -25.95
N SER A 304 -23.96 -5.21 -24.92
CA SER A 304 -23.33 -6.52 -25.08
C SER A 304 -24.38 -7.61 -25.30
N SER A 305 -24.05 -8.66 -26.04
CA SER A 305 -24.83 -9.91 -26.13
C SER A 305 -24.40 -10.96 -25.09
N SER A 306 -23.24 -10.79 -24.46
CA SER A 306 -22.67 -11.75 -23.50
C SER A 306 -23.04 -11.38 -22.07
N ALA A 307 -23.63 -12.34 -21.34
CA ALA A 307 -23.94 -12.23 -19.92
C ALA A 307 -22.98 -13.11 -19.10
N ASN A 308 -22.46 -12.56 -18.00
CA ASN A 308 -21.66 -13.27 -17.02
C ASN A 308 -22.59 -13.92 -16.00
N VAL A 309 -22.73 -15.25 -16.06
CA VAL A 309 -23.53 -16.03 -15.10
C VAL A 309 -22.89 -15.96 -13.72
N HIS A 310 -23.72 -15.80 -12.69
CA HIS A 310 -23.29 -15.64 -11.31
C HIS A 310 -23.52 -16.87 -10.43
N GLU A 311 -24.42 -17.75 -10.85
CA GLU A 311 -24.71 -19.05 -10.23
C GLU A 311 -23.63 -20.08 -10.63
N ASP A 312 -23.40 -21.08 -9.78
CA ASP A 312 -22.39 -22.11 -10.01
C ASP A 312 -22.94 -23.51 -9.63
N PRO A 313 -22.74 -24.54 -10.46
CA PRO A 313 -23.22 -25.90 -10.20
C PRO A 313 -22.76 -26.48 -8.84
N ARG A 314 -21.58 -26.10 -8.35
CA ARG A 314 -21.06 -26.58 -7.06
C ARG A 314 -21.86 -26.02 -5.89
N THR A 315 -22.15 -24.72 -5.90
CA THR A 315 -23.00 -24.11 -4.87
C THR A 315 -24.45 -24.52 -5.02
N ASP A 316 -24.95 -24.71 -6.25
CA ASP A 316 -26.30 -25.21 -6.51
C ASP A 316 -26.50 -26.62 -5.93
N ARG A 317 -25.49 -27.49 -6.07
CA ARG A 317 -25.46 -28.81 -5.43
C ARG A 317 -25.53 -28.69 -3.90
N ALA A 318 -24.71 -27.83 -3.30
CA ALA A 318 -24.71 -27.63 -1.84
C ALA A 318 -26.06 -27.10 -1.31
N ILE A 319 -26.69 -26.19 -2.06
CA ILE A 319 -28.02 -25.66 -1.78
C ILE A 319 -29.06 -26.79 -1.82
N ALA A 320 -29.06 -27.59 -2.90
CA ALA A 320 -30.00 -28.69 -3.09
C ALA A 320 -29.86 -29.80 -2.03
N GLU A 321 -28.63 -30.22 -1.73
CA GLU A 321 -28.36 -31.28 -0.73
C GLU A 321 -28.68 -30.84 0.72
N THR A 322 -28.84 -29.54 0.97
CA THR A 322 -29.22 -28.99 2.27
C THR A 322 -30.61 -28.35 2.29
N ALA A 323 -31.41 -28.56 1.23
CA ALA A 323 -32.73 -27.98 1.11
C ALA A 323 -33.57 -28.25 2.38
N GLY A 324 -34.26 -27.22 2.87
CA GLY A 324 -35.11 -27.32 4.05
C GLY A 324 -34.39 -27.28 5.41
N ASN A 325 -33.05 -27.43 5.45
CA ASN A 325 -32.30 -27.39 6.70
C ASN A 325 -32.08 -25.95 7.16
N VAL A 326 -32.38 -25.69 8.43
CA VAL A 326 -32.26 -24.39 9.10
C VAL A 326 -31.80 -24.57 10.56
N VAL A 327 -31.20 -23.55 11.15
CA VAL A 327 -30.93 -23.49 12.59
C VAL A 327 -32.17 -22.96 13.32
N ARG A 328 -32.58 -23.64 14.38
CA ARG A 328 -33.67 -23.23 15.28
C ARG A 328 -33.18 -22.99 16.70
N ASP A 329 -33.88 -22.14 17.42
CA ASP A 329 -33.72 -21.98 18.88
C ASP A 329 -34.62 -22.94 19.67
N SER A 330 -34.54 -22.87 21.00
CA SER A 330 -35.33 -23.71 21.91
C SER A 330 -36.83 -23.47 21.84
N ARG A 331 -37.27 -22.37 21.23
CA ARG A 331 -38.69 -22.04 20.99
C ARG A 331 -39.15 -22.51 19.61
N GLY A 332 -38.27 -23.16 18.84
CA GLY A 332 -38.52 -23.59 17.47
C GLY A 332 -38.47 -22.45 16.44
N SER A 333 -38.06 -21.24 16.81
CA SER A 333 -37.93 -20.11 15.89
C SER A 333 -36.67 -20.23 15.05
N ILE A 334 -36.72 -19.81 13.78
CA ILE A 334 -35.55 -19.81 12.89
C ILE A 334 -34.56 -18.74 13.34
N VAL A 335 -33.30 -19.14 13.51
CA VAL A 335 -32.25 -18.28 14.06
C VAL A 335 -31.64 -17.40 12.98
N ARG A 336 -31.38 -16.13 13.31
CA ARG A 336 -30.56 -15.22 12.52
C ARG A 336 -29.09 -15.62 12.57
N THR A 337 -28.68 -16.51 11.68
CA THR A 337 -27.33 -17.08 11.58
C THR A 337 -26.38 -16.14 10.86
N GLU A 338 -25.86 -15.16 11.59
CA GLU A 338 -24.82 -14.25 11.09
C GLU A 338 -23.55 -15.01 10.68
N PHE A 339 -22.82 -14.53 9.69
CA PHE A 339 -21.56 -15.14 9.25
C PHE A 339 -20.56 -14.05 8.80
N THR A 340 -19.28 -14.38 8.83
CA THR A 340 -18.15 -13.47 8.61
C THR A 340 -17.12 -14.14 7.71
N SER A 341 -16.28 -13.36 7.03
CA SER A 341 -15.23 -13.95 6.17
C SER A 341 -14.22 -14.76 6.98
N SER A 342 -13.61 -14.13 7.99
CA SER A 342 -12.76 -14.79 8.99
C SER A 342 -13.03 -14.20 10.37
N ASN A 343 -13.01 -15.03 11.41
CA ASN A 343 -13.15 -14.58 12.79
C ASN A 343 -11.80 -14.43 13.53
N GLY A 344 -10.67 -14.63 12.85
CA GLY A 344 -9.34 -14.45 13.43
C GLY A 344 -8.94 -15.54 14.42
N GLY A 345 -9.51 -16.74 14.27
CA GLY A 345 -9.22 -17.90 15.12
C GLY A 345 -10.11 -18.05 16.36
N ARG A 346 -11.07 -17.15 16.59
CA ARG A 346 -12.09 -17.26 17.65
C ARG A 346 -13.34 -16.47 17.28
N THR A 347 -14.52 -17.06 17.47
CA THR A 347 -15.78 -16.33 17.26
C THR A 347 -15.93 -15.20 18.29
N ALA A 348 -16.44 -14.05 17.87
CA ALA A 348 -16.60 -12.85 18.70
C ALA A 348 -17.60 -12.98 19.86
N GLY A 349 -18.45 -14.01 19.84
CA GLY A 349 -19.50 -14.20 20.86
C GLY A 349 -20.76 -13.38 20.59
N GLY A 350 -21.49 -13.01 21.65
CA GLY A 350 -22.77 -12.31 21.58
C GLY A 350 -23.96 -13.27 21.55
N GLN A 351 -24.71 -13.29 20.44
CA GLN A 351 -25.82 -14.23 20.25
C GLN A 351 -25.33 -15.69 20.24
N PHE A 352 -24.15 -15.93 19.66
CA PHE A 352 -23.49 -17.23 19.60
C PHE A 352 -22.37 -17.30 20.63
N PRO A 353 -21.99 -18.48 21.13
CA PRO A 353 -20.94 -18.58 22.13
C PRO A 353 -19.58 -18.16 21.55
N ALA A 354 -18.74 -17.53 22.37
CA ALA A 354 -17.34 -17.30 22.01
C ALA A 354 -16.54 -18.61 22.14
N LYS A 355 -16.03 -19.13 21.02
CA LYS A 355 -15.29 -20.39 20.93
C LYS A 355 -14.05 -20.22 20.08
N VAL A 356 -12.95 -20.85 20.49
CA VAL A 356 -11.75 -21.00 19.65
C VAL A 356 -12.14 -21.76 18.39
N ASP A 357 -11.79 -21.21 17.23
CA ASP A 357 -12.16 -21.74 15.94
C ASP A 357 -10.96 -22.44 15.28
N ALA A 358 -10.83 -23.73 15.56
CA ALA A 358 -9.77 -24.56 14.99
C ALA A 358 -9.82 -24.62 13.47
N GLY A 359 -11.02 -24.49 12.87
CA GLY A 359 -11.16 -24.43 11.41
C GLY A 359 -10.58 -23.14 10.85
N ASP A 360 -10.87 -21.99 11.46
CA ASP A 360 -10.33 -20.70 10.97
C ASP A 360 -8.80 -20.69 11.07
N LEU A 361 -8.26 -21.15 12.21
CA LEU A 361 -6.83 -21.35 12.43
C LEU A 361 -6.19 -22.32 11.43
N ALA A 362 -6.89 -23.41 11.06
CA ALA A 362 -6.37 -24.40 10.12
C ALA A 362 -6.47 -23.95 8.65
N ALA A 363 -7.41 -23.06 8.31
CA ALA A 363 -7.63 -22.60 6.94
C ALA A 363 -6.39 -21.91 6.38
N ASP A 364 -5.88 -20.91 7.12
CA ASP A 364 -4.54 -20.29 7.03
C ASP A 364 -4.48 -19.14 8.05
N THR A 365 -3.55 -19.20 9.02
CA THR A 365 -3.41 -18.15 10.05
C THR A 365 -2.89 -16.83 9.49
N ALA A 366 -2.15 -16.85 8.38
CA ALA A 366 -1.79 -15.65 7.64
C ALA A 366 -3.04 -14.95 7.12
N LEU A 367 -4.11 -15.71 6.81
CA LEU A 367 -5.34 -15.14 6.31
C LEU A 367 -6.02 -14.21 7.31
N GLN A 368 -5.63 -14.27 8.57
CA GLN A 368 -6.31 -13.60 9.67
C GLN A 368 -5.67 -12.26 9.98
N SER A 369 -4.36 -12.08 9.80
CA SER A 369 -3.66 -10.88 10.29
C SER A 369 -3.70 -9.70 9.31
N TRP A 370 -3.80 -8.50 9.87
CA TRP A 370 -3.77 -7.24 9.12
C TRP A 370 -3.12 -6.13 9.93
N THR A 371 -2.69 -5.08 9.24
CA THR A 371 -2.03 -3.92 9.87
C THR A 371 -2.49 -2.62 9.23
N ARG A 372 -2.61 -1.57 10.05
CA ARG A 372 -2.96 -0.22 9.64
C ARG A 372 -2.11 0.79 10.39
N LEU A 373 -1.89 1.94 9.76
CA LEU A 373 -1.26 3.10 10.37
C LEU A 373 -2.27 4.24 10.41
N ILE A 374 -2.44 4.87 11.57
CA ILE A 374 -3.35 6.01 11.73
C ILE A 374 -2.53 7.17 12.32
N SER A 375 -2.47 8.29 11.61
CA SER A 375 -1.71 9.46 12.07
C SER A 375 -2.36 10.12 13.29
N SER A 376 -1.56 10.72 14.15
CA SER A 376 -2.06 11.58 15.24
C SER A 376 -2.90 12.73 14.70
N SER A 377 -2.54 13.28 13.55
CA SER A 377 -3.29 14.36 12.91
C SER A 377 -4.71 13.95 12.51
N ASP A 378 -4.89 12.72 12.00
CA ASP A 378 -6.20 12.19 11.66
C ASP A 378 -7.02 11.89 12.92
N LEU A 379 -6.39 11.32 13.95
CA LEU A 379 -7.04 11.09 15.26
C LEU A 379 -7.54 12.39 15.86
N GLN A 380 -6.71 13.44 15.87
CA GLN A 380 -7.06 14.76 16.40
C GLN A 380 -8.15 15.43 15.55
N LYS A 381 -8.13 15.25 14.23
CA LYS A 381 -9.19 15.75 13.34
C LYS A 381 -10.52 15.04 13.55
N LYS A 382 -10.51 13.72 13.76
CA LYS A 382 -11.71 12.92 14.05
C LYS A 382 -12.24 13.19 15.46
N TYR A 383 -11.35 13.43 16.42
CA TYR A 383 -11.64 13.62 17.84
C TYR A 383 -11.09 14.95 18.38
N PRO A 384 -11.60 16.11 17.91
CA PRO A 384 -11.00 17.41 18.25
C PRO A 384 -11.03 17.74 19.75
N SER A 385 -11.91 17.11 20.53
CA SER A 385 -12.01 17.30 21.99
C SER A 385 -10.82 16.79 22.78
N ILE A 386 -9.94 15.95 22.20
CA ILE A 386 -8.77 15.43 22.92
C ILE A 386 -7.61 16.42 22.96
N GLY A 387 -7.56 17.43 22.09
CA GLY A 387 -6.38 18.28 21.94
C GLY A 387 -5.23 17.53 21.25
N VAL A 388 -4.02 17.59 21.80
CA VAL A 388 -2.85 16.85 21.26
C VAL A 388 -2.88 15.41 21.76
N LEU A 389 -2.69 14.43 20.87
CA LEU A 389 -2.69 13.01 21.22
C LEU A 389 -1.59 12.68 22.24
N LEU A 390 -1.95 11.96 23.31
CA LEU A 390 -1.02 11.46 24.32
C LEU A 390 -0.94 9.93 24.31
N SER A 391 -2.08 9.24 24.21
CA SER A 391 -2.10 7.78 24.16
C SER A 391 -3.38 7.24 23.52
N VAL A 392 -3.28 6.01 23.01
CA VAL A 392 -4.42 5.17 22.64
C VAL A 392 -4.24 3.85 23.36
N THR A 393 -5.25 3.44 24.13
CA THR A 393 -5.24 2.17 24.86
C THR A 393 -6.48 1.37 24.54
N THR A 394 -6.33 0.06 24.43
CA THR A 394 -7.44 -0.87 24.21
C THR A 394 -7.71 -1.69 25.46
N ALA A 395 -8.99 -2.02 25.67
CA ALA A 395 -9.41 -3.08 26.59
C ALA A 395 -10.00 -4.23 25.80
N HIS A 396 -9.88 -5.44 26.34
CA HIS A 396 -10.22 -6.69 25.63
C HIS A 396 -11.21 -7.53 26.43
N ASP A 397 -11.90 -8.46 25.75
CA ASP A 397 -12.93 -9.31 26.36
C ASP A 397 -12.39 -10.40 27.30
N GLY A 398 -11.08 -10.66 27.29
CA GLY A 398 -10.44 -11.59 28.22
C GLY A 398 -10.62 -13.06 27.84
N LEU A 399 -11.08 -13.35 26.62
CA LEU A 399 -11.46 -14.70 26.20
C LEU A 399 -10.33 -15.43 25.43
N GLY A 400 -9.09 -14.95 25.54
CA GLY A 400 -7.87 -15.58 25.01
C GLY A 400 -7.53 -15.24 23.55
N GLY A 401 -6.36 -15.73 23.13
CA GLY A 401 -5.69 -15.38 21.87
C GLY A 401 -4.83 -14.11 21.98
N ASP A 402 -4.41 -13.57 20.84
CA ASP A 402 -3.58 -12.35 20.82
C ASP A 402 -4.30 -11.17 21.48
N TRP A 403 -3.55 -10.42 22.28
CA TRP A 403 -4.02 -9.29 23.09
C TRP A 403 -5.17 -9.62 24.05
N ASN A 404 -5.35 -10.92 24.36
CA ASN A 404 -6.42 -11.43 25.20
C ASN A 404 -7.84 -11.20 24.62
N GLY A 405 -7.96 -11.13 23.29
CA GLY A 405 -9.23 -11.22 22.56
C GLY A 405 -9.69 -9.94 21.86
N TYR A 406 -10.98 -9.85 21.57
CA TYR A 406 -11.55 -8.72 20.81
C TYR A 406 -11.50 -7.43 21.64
N ALA A 407 -11.19 -6.32 20.97
CA ALA A 407 -11.22 -5.00 21.59
C ALA A 407 -12.67 -4.64 21.97
N THR A 408 -12.89 -4.39 23.27
CA THR A 408 -14.18 -3.99 23.82
C THR A 408 -14.29 -2.46 23.91
N SER A 409 -13.18 -1.79 24.25
CA SER A 409 -13.08 -0.33 24.25
C SER A 409 -11.73 0.15 23.75
N VAL A 410 -11.72 1.36 23.20
CA VAL A 410 -10.53 2.11 22.76
C VAL A 410 -10.62 3.49 23.40
N THR A 411 -9.69 3.82 24.28
CA THR A 411 -9.60 5.12 24.93
C THR A 411 -8.50 5.93 24.28
N ILE A 412 -8.90 7.03 23.64
CA ILE A 412 -8.00 8.00 23.01
C ILE A 412 -7.85 9.17 23.98
N THR A 413 -6.65 9.34 24.52
CA THR A 413 -6.35 10.39 25.50
C THR A 413 -5.48 11.45 24.86
N GLY A 414 -5.83 12.72 25.09
CA GLY A 414 -5.01 13.86 24.70
C GLY A 414 -4.93 14.91 25.79
N THR A 415 -4.25 16.01 25.49
CA THR A 415 -3.96 17.10 26.46
C THR A 415 -5.21 17.82 26.98
N ALA A 416 -6.31 17.84 26.22
CA ALA A 416 -7.54 18.55 26.58
C ALA A 416 -8.63 17.62 27.16
N GLY A 417 -8.48 16.30 27.00
CA GLY A 417 -9.46 15.33 27.45
C GLY A 417 -9.28 13.97 26.78
N SER A 418 -10.25 13.09 26.97
CA SER A 418 -10.26 11.76 26.37
C SER A 418 -11.60 11.45 25.68
N VAL A 419 -11.54 10.58 24.69
CA VAL A 419 -12.70 10.00 24.01
C VAL A 419 -12.59 8.48 24.09
N THR A 420 -13.66 7.83 24.54
CA THR A 420 -13.76 6.37 24.53
C THR A 420 -14.73 5.92 23.45
N ARG A 421 -14.28 4.99 22.59
CA ARG A 421 -15.12 4.29 21.62
C ARG A 421 -15.19 2.81 22.01
N SER A 422 -16.27 2.13 21.65
CA SER A 422 -16.23 0.67 21.63
C SER A 422 -15.26 0.19 20.54
N GLY A 423 -14.71 -1.01 20.67
CA GLY A 423 -13.82 -1.56 19.62
C GLY A 423 -14.52 -1.64 18.25
N TRP A 424 -15.84 -1.85 18.24
CA TRP A 424 -16.70 -1.80 17.05
C TRP A 424 -16.80 -0.41 16.42
N ASN A 425 -17.05 0.60 17.24
CA ASN A 425 -17.16 1.96 16.76
C ASN A 425 -15.83 2.43 16.18
N PHE A 426 -14.73 2.17 16.87
CA PHE A 426 -13.39 2.52 16.39
C PHE A 426 -13.02 1.77 15.10
N ARG A 427 -13.42 0.49 14.97
CA ARG A 427 -13.32 -0.25 13.71
C ARG A 427 -14.03 0.49 12.57
N GLY A 428 -15.28 0.92 12.79
CA GLY A 428 -16.05 1.66 11.79
C GLY A 428 -15.53 3.06 11.51
N ASP A 429 -14.93 3.74 12.50
CA ASP A 429 -14.38 5.09 12.33
C ASP A 429 -13.20 5.13 11.35
N TRP A 430 -12.46 4.03 11.23
CA TRP A 430 -11.20 3.89 10.50
C TRP A 430 -11.19 2.78 9.44
N ASP A 431 -12.36 2.21 9.12
CA ASP A 431 -12.52 1.12 8.17
C ASP A 431 -11.56 -0.07 8.43
N LEU A 432 -11.42 -0.45 9.70
CA LEU A 432 -10.62 -1.60 10.10
C LEU A 432 -11.35 -2.90 9.74
N TYR A 433 -10.60 -3.97 9.44
CA TYR A 433 -11.20 -5.22 8.99
C TYR A 433 -12.06 -5.90 10.05
N ALA A 434 -11.65 -5.88 11.31
CA ALA A 434 -12.34 -6.55 12.42
C ALA A 434 -12.12 -5.82 13.74
N PRO A 435 -12.90 -6.11 14.81
CA PRO A 435 -12.71 -5.54 16.15
C PRO A 435 -11.72 -6.33 17.02
N TRP A 436 -10.92 -7.21 16.43
CA TRP A 436 -9.83 -7.89 17.14
C TRP A 436 -8.50 -7.25 16.75
N TYR A 437 -8.05 -6.30 17.57
CA TYR A 437 -6.79 -5.58 17.33
C TYR A 437 -6.23 -4.97 18.60
N GLU A 438 -4.96 -4.61 18.55
CA GLU A 438 -4.23 -3.80 19.52
C GLU A 438 -3.60 -2.59 18.82
N THR A 439 -3.37 -1.54 19.60
CA THR A 439 -2.74 -0.31 19.12
C THR A 439 -1.38 -0.12 19.77
N THR A 440 -0.35 0.17 18.97
CA THR A 440 0.97 0.53 19.49
C THR A 440 1.34 1.94 19.02
N PRO A 441 1.87 2.81 19.90
CA PRO A 441 2.24 4.15 19.51
C PRO A 441 3.49 4.16 18.62
N VAL A 442 3.53 5.10 17.67
CA VAL A 442 4.71 5.45 16.89
C VAL A 442 5.15 6.83 17.33
N PHE A 443 6.43 6.99 17.64
CA PHE A 443 7.03 8.27 18.04
C PHE A 443 7.96 8.81 16.94
N SER A 444 8.19 10.13 16.98
CA SER A 444 9.24 10.76 16.20
C SER A 444 10.62 10.32 16.69
N ALA A 445 11.68 10.89 16.12
CA ALA A 445 12.99 10.77 16.73
C ALA A 445 12.97 11.46 18.11
N GLU A 446 13.59 10.82 19.11
CA GLU A 446 13.81 11.43 20.42
C GLU A 446 14.63 12.73 20.28
N PRO A 447 14.47 13.74 21.16
CA PRO A 447 15.25 14.98 21.06
C PRO A 447 16.75 14.75 21.21
N THR A 448 17.15 13.66 21.86
CA THR A 448 18.53 13.22 22.05
C THR A 448 19.03 12.31 20.92
N ALA A 449 18.19 11.96 19.95
CA ALA A 449 18.58 11.11 18.84
C ALA A 449 19.70 11.77 18.02
N ALA A 450 20.65 10.96 17.55
CA ALA A 450 21.73 11.45 16.73
C ALA A 450 21.17 12.22 15.52
N PRO A 451 21.66 13.44 15.25
CA PRO A 451 21.20 14.22 14.11
C PRO A 451 21.45 13.45 12.82
N VAL A 452 20.65 13.71 11.79
CA VAL A 452 20.75 13.05 10.48
C VAL A 452 20.61 14.12 9.40
N GLY A 453 21.46 14.02 8.38
CA GLY A 453 21.44 14.93 7.24
C GLY A 453 20.27 14.69 6.30
N SER A 454 20.24 15.42 5.19
CA SER A 454 19.16 15.28 4.21
C SER A 454 19.15 13.90 3.56
N ILE A 455 17.95 13.35 3.39
CA ILE A 455 17.69 12.09 2.71
C ILE A 455 17.00 12.39 1.37
N LEU A 456 17.43 11.72 0.31
CA LEU A 456 16.68 11.61 -0.94
C LEU A 456 16.15 10.17 -1.04
N PHE A 457 14.85 9.99 -1.00
CA PHE A 457 14.20 8.71 -1.31
C PHE A 457 13.84 8.68 -2.78
N ILE A 458 14.26 7.64 -3.51
CA ILE A 458 13.96 7.40 -4.92
C ILE A 458 13.26 6.05 -5.03
N GLY A 459 11.98 6.04 -5.35
CA GLY A 459 11.13 4.84 -5.41
C GLY A 459 10.43 4.65 -6.75
N ASP A 460 9.87 3.47 -6.96
CA ASP A 460 8.96 3.17 -8.07
C ASP A 460 7.48 3.14 -7.62
N SER A 461 6.62 2.35 -8.28
CA SER A 461 5.24 2.08 -7.88
C SER A 461 5.09 1.54 -6.45
N VAL A 462 6.05 0.75 -5.95
CA VAL A 462 6.03 0.20 -4.59
C VAL A 462 6.29 1.33 -3.60
N GLY A 463 7.33 2.14 -3.83
CA GLY A 463 7.58 3.37 -3.09
C GLY A 463 6.41 4.36 -3.14
N GLU A 464 5.83 4.60 -4.31
CA GLU A 464 4.68 5.50 -4.48
C GLU A 464 3.48 5.03 -3.65
N SER A 465 3.24 3.72 -3.59
CA SER A 465 2.12 3.14 -2.82
C SER A 465 2.20 3.38 -1.31
N ILE A 466 3.38 3.71 -0.78
CA ILE A 466 3.59 3.97 0.65
C ILE A 466 3.74 5.45 1.00
N ALA A 467 3.45 6.38 0.08
CA ALA A 467 3.69 7.81 0.32
C ALA A 467 3.00 8.33 1.60
N THR A 468 1.77 7.87 1.89
CA THR A 468 1.01 8.22 3.10
C THR A 468 1.65 7.65 4.35
N GLU A 469 2.01 6.36 4.33
CA GLU A 469 2.62 5.66 5.45
C GLU A 469 4.02 6.18 5.74
N PHE A 470 4.80 6.49 4.70
CA PHE A 470 6.13 7.09 4.80
C PHE A 470 6.04 8.48 5.43
N ALA A 471 5.12 9.33 4.98
CA ALA A 471 4.88 10.64 5.57
C ALA A 471 4.43 10.57 7.04
N THR A 472 3.76 9.49 7.42
CA THR A 472 3.24 9.29 8.77
C THR A 472 4.29 8.71 9.73
N ALA A 473 5.07 7.72 9.31
CA ALA A 473 5.98 6.98 10.19
C ALA A 473 7.47 7.29 9.98
N VAL A 474 7.90 7.68 8.77
CA VAL A 474 9.32 7.91 8.46
C VAL A 474 9.67 9.39 8.53
N THR A 475 8.95 10.23 7.79
CA THR A 475 9.26 11.66 7.66
C THR A 475 9.37 12.40 9.01
N PRO A 476 8.51 12.17 10.03
CA PRO A 476 8.63 12.89 11.29
C PRO A 476 9.89 12.56 12.09
N ALA A 477 10.51 11.39 11.86
CA ALA A 477 11.82 11.06 12.43
C ALA A 477 13.00 11.43 11.53
N TYR A 478 12.75 11.73 10.27
CA TYR A 478 13.73 12.11 9.25
C TYR A 478 13.19 13.30 8.44
N PRO A 479 13.02 14.49 9.06
CA PRO A 479 12.25 15.59 8.47
C PRO A 479 12.93 16.21 7.24
N ALA A 480 14.24 16.06 7.10
CA ALA A 480 15.00 16.53 5.93
C ALA A 480 14.96 15.52 4.77
N THR A 481 13.80 14.90 4.51
CA THR A 481 13.63 13.91 3.43
C THR A 481 12.93 14.52 2.22
N THR A 482 13.57 14.43 1.06
CA THR A 482 12.95 14.63 -0.24
C THR A 482 12.45 13.29 -0.74
N PHE A 483 11.13 13.13 -0.87
CA PHE A 483 10.50 11.89 -1.31
C PHE A 483 10.18 11.94 -2.81
N GLN A 484 10.79 11.06 -3.60
CA GLN A 484 10.57 10.94 -5.03
C GLN A 484 10.16 9.51 -5.38
N ALA A 485 8.91 9.26 -5.72
CA ALA A 485 8.45 7.96 -6.21
C ALA A 485 7.31 8.12 -7.20
N CYS A 486 7.30 7.27 -8.23
CA CYS A 486 6.23 7.23 -9.21
C CYS A 486 6.14 5.85 -9.85
N ALA A 487 4.93 5.46 -10.28
CA ALA A 487 4.73 4.21 -10.98
C ALA A 487 5.59 4.07 -12.23
N GLY A 488 6.18 2.89 -12.43
CA GLY A 488 6.94 2.52 -13.62
C GLY A 488 8.39 3.01 -13.68
N ARG A 489 8.84 3.83 -12.73
CA ARG A 489 10.24 4.30 -12.69
C ARG A 489 11.22 3.15 -12.62
N GLY A 490 12.22 3.15 -13.49
CA GLY A 490 13.38 2.26 -13.44
C GLY A 490 14.61 2.92 -12.84
N MET A 491 15.64 2.11 -12.59
CA MET A 491 16.97 2.57 -12.17
C MET A 491 17.56 3.55 -13.19
N ALA A 492 17.53 3.18 -14.47
CA ALA A 492 17.96 4.03 -15.59
C ALA A 492 17.16 3.69 -16.87
N GLY A 493 16.87 4.70 -17.70
CA GLY A 493 16.22 4.56 -18.99
C GLY A 493 14.68 4.53 -18.97
N ALA A 494 14.05 4.35 -17.81
CA ALA A 494 12.59 4.35 -17.67
C ALA A 494 12.13 5.43 -16.67
N ASP A 495 11.45 6.45 -17.20
CA ASP A 495 10.82 7.54 -16.45
C ASP A 495 9.48 7.09 -15.82
N CYS A 496 8.63 8.02 -15.37
CA CYS A 496 7.33 7.67 -14.80
C CYS A 496 6.37 7.19 -15.90
N LEU A 497 5.57 6.16 -15.58
CA LEU A 497 4.56 5.62 -16.50
C LEU A 497 3.38 6.58 -16.71
N PHE A 498 3.11 7.41 -15.71
CA PHE A 498 2.02 8.39 -15.72
C PHE A 498 2.57 9.77 -15.38
N THR A 499 1.87 10.80 -15.83
CA THR A 499 2.20 12.19 -15.48
C THR A 499 2.15 12.38 -13.98
N VAL A 500 3.24 12.90 -13.43
CA VAL A 500 3.36 13.20 -12.00
C VAL A 500 3.12 14.68 -11.73
N ALA A 501 2.59 14.98 -10.54
CA ALA A 501 2.43 16.34 -10.06
C ALA A 501 3.60 16.73 -9.15
N GLU A 502 3.96 18.01 -9.16
CA GLU A 502 4.92 18.58 -8.20
C GLU A 502 4.56 18.18 -6.75
N PRO A 503 5.54 17.80 -5.91
CA PRO A 503 6.98 17.92 -6.11
C PRO A 503 7.66 16.72 -6.80
N GLN A 504 6.89 15.76 -7.32
CA GLN A 504 7.45 14.60 -8.03
C GLN A 504 8.00 15.02 -9.39
N VAL A 505 9.17 14.49 -9.78
CA VAL A 505 9.75 14.73 -11.10
C VAL A 505 9.62 13.52 -12.02
N ASP A 506 9.32 13.79 -13.28
CA ASP A 506 9.17 12.78 -14.34
C ASP A 506 10.53 12.44 -14.95
N LEU A 507 11.31 11.64 -14.22
CA LEU A 507 12.64 11.17 -14.59
C LEU A 507 12.87 9.75 -14.05
N ASP A 508 13.73 8.98 -14.72
CA ASP A 508 14.31 7.75 -14.21
C ASP A 508 15.13 7.99 -12.91
N GLY A 509 15.50 6.91 -12.22
CA GLY A 509 16.23 7.01 -10.95
C GLY A 509 17.53 7.83 -11.04
N VAL A 510 18.35 7.58 -12.06
CA VAL A 510 19.61 8.30 -12.30
C VAL A 510 19.36 9.78 -12.60
N GLY A 511 18.30 10.09 -13.33
CA GLY A 511 17.82 11.43 -13.67
C GLY A 511 17.44 12.20 -12.41
N VAL A 512 16.66 11.59 -11.50
CA VAL A 512 16.33 12.16 -10.19
C VAL A 512 17.60 12.48 -9.40
N ALA A 513 18.53 11.52 -9.28
CA ALA A 513 19.79 11.70 -8.56
C ALA A 513 20.66 12.84 -9.13
N ASN A 514 20.60 13.05 -10.45
CA ASN A 514 21.35 14.11 -11.12
C ASN A 514 20.67 15.49 -11.02
N ALA A 515 19.34 15.53 -11.14
CA ALA A 515 18.56 16.77 -11.21
C ALA A 515 18.40 17.44 -9.85
N LEU A 516 18.27 16.66 -8.77
CA LEU A 516 17.97 17.19 -7.45
C LEU A 516 19.22 17.60 -6.65
N PRO A 517 19.07 18.45 -5.60
CA PRO A 517 20.16 18.81 -4.71
C PRO A 517 20.81 17.58 -4.07
N ALA A 518 22.14 17.64 -3.88
CA ALA A 518 22.90 16.55 -3.28
C ALA A 518 22.44 16.28 -1.83
N PRO A 519 21.92 15.07 -1.53
CA PRO A 519 21.58 14.71 -0.17
C PRO A 519 22.83 14.23 0.60
N ALA A 520 22.73 14.14 1.93
CA ALA A 520 23.72 13.39 2.71
C ALA A 520 23.57 11.88 2.49
N ILE A 521 22.32 11.43 2.35
CA ILE A 521 21.90 10.02 2.27
C ILE A 521 20.97 9.85 1.06
N ALA A 522 21.17 8.79 0.28
CA ALA A 522 20.20 8.36 -0.73
C ALA A 522 19.62 7.01 -0.35
N VAL A 523 18.29 6.89 -0.36
CA VAL A 523 17.57 5.61 -0.24
C VAL A 523 16.95 5.32 -1.60
N VAL A 524 17.33 4.20 -2.22
CA VAL A 524 16.93 3.82 -3.57
C VAL A 524 16.15 2.51 -3.51
N GLU A 525 14.85 2.61 -3.76
CA GLU A 525 13.88 1.54 -3.86
C GLU A 525 13.51 1.39 -5.34
N LEU A 526 14.40 0.76 -6.12
CA LEU A 526 14.23 0.57 -7.56
C LEU A 526 14.74 -0.81 -7.97
N GLY A 527 14.15 -1.36 -9.03
CA GLY A 527 14.56 -2.62 -9.62
C GLY A 527 13.42 -3.52 -10.09
N TYR A 528 12.19 -3.28 -9.65
CA TYR A 528 11.03 -4.06 -10.11
C TYR A 528 10.68 -3.79 -11.58
N ASN A 529 10.97 -2.59 -12.08
CA ASN A 529 10.71 -2.20 -13.48
C ASN A 529 11.89 -2.49 -14.43
N ASP A 530 13.06 -2.83 -13.88
CA ASP A 530 14.30 -3.01 -14.62
C ASP A 530 14.49 -4.46 -15.12
N ASP A 531 15.25 -4.65 -16.20
CA ASP A 531 15.63 -6.00 -16.65
C ASP A 531 16.73 -6.55 -15.72
N PRO A 532 16.52 -7.68 -15.02
CA PRO A 532 17.54 -8.23 -14.13
C PRO A 532 18.90 -8.48 -14.78
N ASN A 533 18.95 -8.72 -16.10
CA ASN A 533 20.21 -8.92 -16.82
C ASN A 533 20.96 -7.61 -17.11
N ALA A 534 20.24 -6.50 -17.22
CA ALA A 534 20.81 -5.16 -17.44
C ALA A 534 21.07 -4.41 -16.12
N PHE A 535 20.36 -4.80 -15.05
CA PHE A 535 20.30 -4.09 -13.76
C PHE A 535 21.66 -3.75 -13.17
N ASN A 536 22.66 -4.62 -13.28
CA ASN A 536 23.99 -4.33 -12.73
C ASN A 536 24.64 -3.10 -13.40
N ALA A 537 24.46 -2.92 -14.71
CA ALA A 537 25.00 -1.75 -15.41
C ALA A 537 24.29 -0.46 -15.00
N GLU A 538 22.98 -0.51 -14.78
CA GLU A 538 22.14 0.61 -14.34
C GLU A 538 22.45 0.98 -12.88
N LEU A 539 22.65 -0.03 -12.01
CA LEU A 539 23.12 0.13 -10.64
C LEU A 539 24.45 0.88 -10.59
N GLN A 540 25.42 0.55 -11.47
CA GLN A 540 26.67 1.29 -11.54
C GLN A 540 26.46 2.76 -11.94
N GLN A 541 25.54 3.05 -12.87
CA GLN A 541 25.20 4.43 -13.24
C GLN A 541 24.61 5.21 -12.06
N MET A 542 23.70 4.60 -11.29
CA MET A 542 23.13 5.19 -10.08
C MET A 542 24.21 5.50 -9.03
N ILE A 543 25.08 4.52 -8.74
CA ILE A 543 26.19 4.69 -7.79
C ILE A 543 27.11 5.83 -8.26
N SER A 544 27.44 5.90 -9.55
CA SER A 544 28.25 7.00 -10.11
C SER A 544 27.56 8.35 -10.01
N ALA A 545 26.26 8.44 -10.30
CA ALA A 545 25.49 9.68 -10.18
C ALA A 545 25.52 10.22 -8.74
N LEU A 546 25.23 9.36 -7.76
CA LEU A 546 25.25 9.71 -6.33
C LEU A 546 26.66 10.02 -5.83
N ALA A 547 27.68 9.26 -6.26
CA ALA A 547 29.08 9.52 -5.91
C ALA A 547 29.60 10.85 -6.48
N SER A 548 29.14 11.25 -7.68
CA SER A 548 29.50 12.53 -8.30
C SER A 548 29.02 13.73 -7.48
N LYS A 549 27.87 13.57 -6.80
CA LYS A 549 27.26 14.51 -5.86
C LYS A 549 27.82 14.39 -4.44
N ALA A 550 28.76 13.48 -4.21
CA ALA A 550 29.37 13.17 -2.93
C ALA A 550 28.37 12.75 -1.84
N VAL A 551 27.33 12.01 -2.23
CA VAL A 551 26.44 11.34 -1.27
C VAL A 551 27.28 10.40 -0.40
N GLN A 552 27.17 10.54 0.92
CA GLN A 552 28.03 9.83 1.89
C GLN A 552 27.51 8.43 2.24
N ARG A 553 26.20 8.22 2.10
CA ARG A 553 25.54 6.95 2.39
C ARG A 553 24.53 6.65 1.29
N ILE A 554 24.68 5.52 0.63
CA ILE A 554 23.71 5.00 -0.35
C ILE A 554 23.08 3.76 0.25
N ILE A 555 21.75 3.71 0.26
CA ILE A 555 20.98 2.61 0.81
C ILE A 555 20.12 2.08 -0.34
N PHE A 556 20.30 0.83 -0.70
CA PHE A 556 19.40 0.16 -1.64
C PHE A 556 18.39 -0.68 -0.87
N VAL A 557 17.15 -0.74 -1.34
CA VAL A 557 16.16 -1.71 -0.90
C VAL A 557 16.12 -2.83 -1.92
N ASN A 558 16.33 -4.09 -1.49
CA ASN A 558 16.31 -5.22 -2.41
C ASN A 558 14.86 -5.66 -2.71
N MET A 559 14.67 -6.50 -3.73
CA MET A 559 13.35 -6.85 -4.25
C MET A 559 12.91 -8.22 -3.74
N SER A 560 11.63 -8.34 -3.35
CA SER A 560 10.98 -9.62 -3.10
C SER A 560 11.02 -10.53 -4.34
N THR A 561 11.55 -11.75 -4.17
CA THR A 561 11.66 -12.76 -5.24
C THR A 561 10.42 -13.62 -5.36
N ARG A 562 9.28 -13.20 -4.78
CA ARG A 562 8.02 -13.95 -4.86
C ARG A 562 7.42 -14.03 -6.27
N SER A 563 7.75 -13.06 -7.11
CA SER A 563 7.28 -13.03 -8.49
C SER A 563 8.08 -14.01 -9.34
N THR A 564 7.40 -14.76 -10.19
CA THR A 564 8.03 -15.62 -11.20
C THR A 564 8.19 -14.93 -12.56
N PHE A 565 7.72 -13.69 -12.71
CA PHE A 565 7.77 -12.97 -13.99
C PHE A 565 9.18 -12.49 -14.36
N ARG A 566 10.01 -12.12 -13.38
CA ARG A 566 11.39 -11.67 -13.56
C ARG A 566 12.27 -12.28 -12.48
N ASN A 567 13.52 -12.58 -12.82
CA ASN A 567 14.47 -13.15 -11.87
C ASN A 567 15.16 -12.07 -11.02
N TYR A 568 14.43 -11.53 -10.05
CA TYR A 568 14.94 -10.49 -9.14
C TYR A 568 16.10 -10.97 -8.26
N ALA A 569 16.35 -12.28 -8.16
CA ALA A 569 17.52 -12.79 -7.43
C ALA A 569 18.84 -12.32 -8.07
N ILE A 570 18.87 -12.13 -9.40
CA ILE A 570 20.03 -11.58 -10.11
C ILE A 570 20.24 -10.11 -9.71
N SER A 571 19.17 -9.29 -9.73
CA SER A 571 19.24 -7.90 -9.31
C SER A 571 19.66 -7.77 -7.83
N ASN A 572 19.10 -8.61 -6.94
CA ASN A 572 19.48 -8.66 -5.53
C ASN A 572 20.97 -9.02 -5.32
N ALA A 573 21.49 -9.97 -6.08
CA ALA A 573 22.90 -10.34 -6.02
C ALA A 573 23.82 -9.17 -6.43
N ALA A 574 23.42 -8.38 -7.43
CA ALA A 574 24.15 -7.17 -7.83
C ALA A 574 24.17 -6.10 -6.71
N LEU A 575 23.04 -5.87 -6.04
CA LEU A 575 22.98 -4.96 -4.88
C LEU A 575 23.90 -5.40 -3.74
N LEU A 576 23.86 -6.68 -3.40
CA LEU A 576 24.71 -7.26 -2.35
C LEU A 576 26.21 -7.17 -2.71
N ALA A 577 26.56 -7.42 -3.98
CA ALA A 577 27.93 -7.27 -4.47
C ALA A 577 28.42 -5.82 -4.38
N ALA A 578 27.57 -4.85 -4.71
CA ALA A 578 27.89 -3.43 -4.56
C ALA A 578 28.11 -3.02 -3.10
N ALA A 579 27.28 -3.51 -2.17
CA ALA A 579 27.45 -3.27 -0.74
C ALA A 579 28.71 -3.93 -0.16
N ALA A 580 29.05 -5.15 -0.61
CA ALA A 580 30.29 -5.82 -0.22
C ALA A 580 31.53 -5.06 -0.70
N ALA A 581 31.45 -4.42 -1.88
CA ALA A 581 32.55 -3.66 -2.45
C ALA A 581 32.74 -2.25 -1.86
N ASN A 582 31.70 -1.67 -1.24
CA ASN A 582 31.74 -0.31 -0.72
C ASN A 582 31.01 -0.17 0.63
N PRO A 583 31.71 0.11 1.75
CA PRO A 583 31.12 0.22 3.08
C PRO A 583 30.18 1.43 3.24
N ALA A 584 30.19 2.39 2.31
CA ALA A 584 29.22 3.48 2.25
C ALA A 584 27.87 3.06 1.63
N ILE A 585 27.78 1.83 1.10
CA ILE A 585 26.57 1.25 0.54
C ILE A 585 25.98 0.25 1.55
N SER A 586 24.67 0.31 1.76
CA SER A 586 23.93 -0.65 2.59
C SER A 586 22.75 -1.21 1.80
N VAL A 587 22.33 -2.44 2.11
CA VAL A 587 21.14 -3.06 1.53
C VAL A 587 20.13 -3.31 2.64
N PHE A 588 18.94 -2.75 2.51
CA PHE A 588 17.78 -3.10 3.31
C PHE A 588 17.14 -4.34 2.68
N ASP A 589 17.16 -5.46 3.42
CA ASP A 589 16.74 -6.77 2.93
C ASP A 589 15.22 -6.96 3.04
N TRP A 590 14.48 -6.27 2.17
CA TRP A 590 13.05 -6.43 2.03
C TRP A 590 12.65 -7.82 1.51
N ASN A 591 13.50 -8.46 0.70
CA ASN A 591 13.26 -9.83 0.23
C ASN A 591 13.11 -10.79 1.41
N ALA A 592 14.08 -10.81 2.33
CA ALA A 592 13.99 -11.62 3.53
C ALA A 592 12.81 -11.16 4.40
N ALA A 593 12.67 -9.86 4.62
CA ALA A 593 11.62 -9.30 5.47
C ALA A 593 10.18 -9.51 4.98
N SER A 594 9.98 -9.87 3.70
CA SER A 594 8.67 -10.12 3.07
C SER A 594 8.45 -11.57 2.64
N SER A 595 9.37 -12.48 3.01
CA SER A 595 9.38 -13.88 2.57
C SER A 595 8.76 -14.87 3.57
N ALA A 596 8.45 -14.43 4.79
CA ALA A 596 7.89 -15.32 5.80
C ALA A 596 6.49 -15.83 5.37
N PRO A 597 6.07 -17.03 5.82
CA PRO A 597 4.82 -17.67 5.38
C PRO A 597 3.57 -16.79 5.51
N ASN A 598 3.53 -15.81 6.41
CA ASN A 598 2.37 -14.94 6.59
C ASN A 598 2.46 -13.59 5.85
N GLN A 599 3.62 -13.27 5.28
CA GLN A 599 3.91 -11.99 4.66
C GLN A 599 3.49 -11.93 3.19
N TRP A 600 3.06 -13.06 2.60
CA TRP A 600 2.48 -13.02 1.25
C TRP A 600 1.28 -12.06 1.16
N ARG A 601 0.57 -11.85 2.28
CA ARG A 601 -0.54 -10.90 2.43
C ARG A 601 -0.14 -9.44 2.35
N TRP A 602 1.14 -9.12 2.52
CA TRP A 602 1.64 -7.77 2.32
C TRP A 602 1.56 -7.35 0.86
N PHE A 603 1.27 -8.28 -0.04
CA PHE A 603 1.12 -8.00 -1.45
C PHE A 603 -0.33 -8.19 -1.90
N ASP A 604 -0.70 -7.42 -2.90
CA ASP A 604 -1.95 -7.56 -3.61
C ASP A 604 -1.88 -8.76 -4.56
N ASN A 605 -2.57 -9.83 -4.17
CA ASN A 605 -2.70 -11.06 -4.94
C ASN A 605 -3.80 -10.99 -6.02
N THR A 606 -4.24 -9.80 -6.39
CA THR A 606 -5.09 -9.60 -7.57
C THR A 606 -4.34 -8.96 -8.72
N SER A 607 -3.13 -8.44 -8.46
CA SER A 607 -2.27 -7.87 -9.48
C SER A 607 -1.68 -8.94 -10.38
N VAL A 608 -2.25 -9.05 -11.58
CA VAL A 608 -1.83 -10.02 -12.61
C VAL A 608 -0.50 -9.68 -13.30
N CYS A 609 0.02 -8.45 -13.14
CA CYS A 609 1.21 -8.03 -13.89
C CYS A 609 2.53 -8.48 -13.26
N CYS A 610 2.63 -8.50 -11.93
CA CYS A 610 3.93 -8.69 -11.27
C CYS A 610 3.90 -9.32 -9.88
N TRP A 611 2.75 -9.41 -9.18
CA TRP A 611 2.61 -9.96 -7.82
C TRP A 611 3.51 -9.30 -6.75
N VAL A 612 3.99 -8.07 -6.98
CA VAL A 612 4.88 -7.32 -6.07
C VAL A 612 4.29 -6.02 -5.53
N HIS A 613 3.12 -5.60 -6.03
CA HIS A 613 2.41 -4.47 -5.45
C HIS A 613 1.91 -4.78 -4.05
N LEU A 614 1.94 -3.79 -3.18
CA LEU A 614 1.61 -3.94 -1.77
C LEU A 614 0.10 -3.81 -1.52
N SER A 615 -0.42 -4.64 -0.62
CA SER A 615 -1.73 -4.43 0.01
C SER A 615 -1.63 -3.30 1.05
N ASN A 616 -2.75 -2.79 1.56
CA ASN A 616 -2.72 -1.77 2.63
C ASN A 616 -1.90 -2.21 3.86
N SER A 617 -1.96 -3.50 4.21
CA SER A 617 -1.12 -4.03 5.30
C SER A 617 0.36 -4.00 4.93
N GLY A 618 0.69 -4.38 3.69
CA GLY A 618 2.08 -4.34 3.23
C GLY A 618 2.64 -2.93 3.07
N GLN A 619 1.82 -1.95 2.68
CA GLN A 619 2.22 -0.55 2.62
C GLN A 619 2.67 -0.06 4.01
N THR A 620 1.87 -0.37 5.05
CA THR A 620 2.22 -0.06 6.44
C THR A 620 3.49 -0.79 6.87
N GLU A 621 3.58 -2.10 6.65
CA GLU A 621 4.72 -2.90 7.09
C GLU A 621 6.01 -2.55 6.34
N PHE A 622 5.93 -2.15 5.07
CA PHE A 622 7.07 -1.69 4.30
C PHE A 622 7.59 -0.35 4.80
N ALA A 623 6.72 0.62 5.08
CA ALA A 623 7.12 1.90 5.68
C ALA A 623 7.74 1.71 7.09
N LEU A 624 7.16 0.83 7.92
CA LEU A 624 7.69 0.50 9.23
C LEU A 624 9.04 -0.24 9.13
N PHE A 625 9.21 -1.10 8.13
CA PHE A 625 10.49 -1.74 7.81
C PHE A 625 11.55 -0.69 7.48
N LEU A 626 11.27 0.24 6.56
CA LEU A 626 12.19 1.33 6.22
C LEU A 626 12.55 2.18 7.45
N ARG A 627 11.55 2.54 8.27
CA ARG A 627 11.75 3.28 9.51
C ARG A 627 12.69 2.53 10.47
N ALA A 628 12.44 1.25 10.71
CA ALA A 628 13.24 0.44 11.61
C ALA A 628 14.70 0.27 11.14
N GLN A 629 14.90 0.09 9.82
CA GLN A 629 16.24 -0.04 9.25
C GLN A 629 17.03 1.29 9.33
N LEU A 630 16.37 2.43 9.07
CA LEU A 630 16.98 3.75 9.24
C LEU A 630 17.34 4.01 10.71
N ASP A 631 16.43 3.69 11.65
CA ASP A 631 16.69 3.85 13.08
C ASP A 631 17.85 2.97 13.55
N ALA A 632 17.99 1.75 13.01
CA ALA A 632 19.13 0.89 13.29
C ALA A 632 20.46 1.50 12.80
N LEU A 633 20.48 2.10 11.60
CA LEU A 633 21.66 2.82 11.10
C LEU A 633 21.96 4.09 11.91
N ARG A 634 20.93 4.83 12.33
CA ARG A 634 21.07 6.00 13.21
C ARG A 634 21.71 5.63 14.53
N ALA A 635 21.23 4.56 15.18
CA ALA A 635 21.77 4.06 16.44
C ALA A 635 23.25 3.65 16.35
N GLN A 636 23.68 3.21 15.17
CA GLN A 636 25.07 2.85 14.87
C GLN A 636 25.92 4.05 14.42
N ASN A 637 25.37 5.27 14.39
CA ASN A 637 26.00 6.48 13.83
C ASN A 637 26.47 6.31 12.37
N LEU A 638 25.75 5.50 11.60
CA LEU A 638 26.04 5.24 10.18
C LEU A 638 25.32 6.20 9.24
N LEU A 639 24.42 7.03 9.76
CA LEU A 639 23.74 8.09 9.01
C LEU A 639 24.49 9.43 9.14
N PRO A 640 25.01 9.99 8.04
CA PRO A 640 25.79 11.22 8.06
C PRO A 640 24.94 12.48 8.32
N LEU A 641 25.58 13.52 8.88
CA LEU A 641 24.93 14.77 9.32
C LEU A 641 24.70 15.82 8.23
N SER A 642 25.55 15.85 7.21
CA SER A 642 25.50 16.87 6.16
C SER A 642 26.09 16.33 4.87
N ALA A 643 25.52 16.75 3.74
CA ALA A 643 26.17 16.57 2.45
C ALA A 643 27.56 17.23 2.52
N PRO A 644 28.66 16.51 2.20
CA PRO A 644 29.97 17.11 2.15
C PRO A 644 30.01 18.07 0.96
N ALA A 645 30.84 19.12 1.05
CA ALA A 645 31.28 19.81 -0.15
C ALA A 645 31.91 18.74 -1.07
N ALA A 646 31.30 18.49 -2.23
CA ALA A 646 31.77 17.46 -3.13
C ALA A 646 33.28 17.63 -3.38
N PRO A 647 34.10 16.55 -3.35
CA PRO A 647 35.51 16.66 -3.68
C PRO A 647 35.64 17.25 -5.08
N VAL A 648 36.01 18.52 -5.17
CA VAL A 648 36.17 19.20 -6.44
C VAL A 648 37.37 18.56 -7.14
N ILE A 649 37.16 17.92 -8.30
CA ILE A 649 38.27 17.57 -9.18
C ILE A 649 38.73 18.86 -9.85
N HIS A 650 39.80 19.46 -9.33
CA HIS A 650 40.28 20.75 -9.83
C HIS A 650 40.70 20.65 -11.29
N GLY A 651 40.06 21.45 -12.15
CA GLY A 651 40.24 21.36 -13.61
C GLY A 651 39.05 20.72 -14.35
N LEU A 652 38.02 20.22 -13.64
CA LEU A 652 36.74 19.84 -14.24
C LEU A 652 35.63 20.88 -13.94
N PRO A 653 34.60 20.99 -14.80
CA PRO A 653 34.47 20.30 -16.09
C PRO A 653 35.40 20.88 -17.17
N LEU A 654 35.93 20.03 -18.07
CA LEU A 654 36.66 20.49 -19.25
C LEU A 654 35.71 20.79 -20.41
N ALA A 655 35.92 21.92 -21.07
CA ALA A 655 35.11 22.39 -22.18
C ALA A 655 35.97 23.13 -23.20
N GLN A 656 35.37 23.57 -24.30
CA GLN A 656 36.09 24.30 -25.34
C GLN A 656 36.85 25.52 -24.77
N LYS A 657 38.02 25.82 -25.35
CA LYS A 657 38.96 26.89 -24.94
C LYS A 657 39.75 26.60 -23.66
N HIS A 658 39.48 25.48 -22.98
CA HIS A 658 40.34 25.00 -21.89
C HIS A 658 41.62 24.39 -22.47
N LYS A 659 42.73 24.49 -21.73
CA LYS A 659 44.02 23.96 -22.17
C LYS A 659 44.75 23.26 -21.04
N GLY A 660 45.60 22.32 -21.42
CA GLY A 660 46.63 21.75 -20.55
C GLY A 660 46.60 20.23 -20.44
N PRO A 661 47.38 19.69 -19.48
CA PRO A 661 47.65 18.26 -19.36
C PRO A 661 46.42 17.38 -19.21
N MET A 662 45.38 17.85 -18.50
CA MET A 662 44.12 17.10 -18.36
C MET A 662 43.38 16.96 -19.70
N VAL A 663 43.47 17.97 -20.58
CA VAL A 663 42.92 17.90 -21.93
C VAL A 663 43.70 16.92 -22.79
N THR A 664 45.04 16.90 -22.67
CA THR A 664 45.89 15.91 -23.35
C THR A 664 45.53 14.48 -22.94
N THR A 665 45.28 14.26 -21.65
CA THR A 665 44.80 12.97 -21.13
C THR A 665 43.47 12.59 -21.78
N VAL A 666 42.49 13.49 -21.78
CA VAL A 666 41.19 13.26 -22.43
C VAL A 666 41.35 12.92 -23.91
N GLN A 667 42.15 13.68 -24.66
CA GLN A 667 42.39 13.42 -26.09
C GLN A 667 43.05 12.05 -26.33
N LYS A 668 44.03 11.66 -25.50
CA LYS A 668 44.66 10.34 -25.56
C LYS A 668 43.67 9.22 -25.25
N THR A 669 42.89 9.40 -24.19
CA THR A 669 41.88 8.42 -23.77
C THR A 669 40.80 8.27 -24.82
N LEU A 670 40.29 9.35 -25.41
CA LEU A 670 39.32 9.30 -26.51
C LEU A 670 39.88 8.59 -27.74
N ASN A 671 41.12 8.90 -28.13
CA ASN A 671 41.78 8.22 -29.25
C ASN A 671 41.88 6.70 -29.03
N ALA A 672 42.17 6.27 -27.79
CA ALA A 672 42.26 4.87 -27.43
C ALA A 672 40.87 4.19 -27.32
N ALA A 673 39.98 4.77 -26.52
CA ALA A 673 38.65 4.25 -26.22
C ALA A 673 37.77 4.14 -27.47
N MET A 674 37.82 5.15 -28.35
CA MET A 674 37.04 5.17 -29.58
C MET A 674 37.82 4.65 -30.80
N LYS A 675 39.03 4.11 -30.60
CA LYS A 675 39.92 3.58 -31.66
C LYS A 675 40.11 4.54 -32.85
N LEU A 676 40.25 5.84 -32.58
CA LEU A 676 40.34 6.87 -33.62
C LEU A 676 41.68 6.79 -34.38
N LYS A 677 41.60 6.69 -35.71
CA LYS A 677 42.74 6.54 -36.64
C LYS A 677 42.65 7.52 -37.82
N GLY A 678 43.78 7.75 -38.50
CA GLY A 678 43.86 8.59 -39.70
C GLY A 678 43.28 10.00 -39.46
N LEU A 679 42.50 10.51 -40.41
CA LEU A 679 41.85 11.83 -40.34
C LEU A 679 40.87 12.01 -39.17
N LYS A 680 40.44 10.92 -38.51
CA LYS A 680 39.55 10.96 -37.34
C LYS A 680 40.30 11.01 -36.01
N ARG A 681 41.62 10.80 -36.00
CA ARG A 681 42.44 10.83 -34.78
C ARG A 681 42.56 12.26 -34.27
N LEU A 682 42.26 12.47 -32.99
CA LEU A 682 42.45 13.77 -32.34
C LEU A 682 43.95 14.06 -32.19
N ALA A 683 44.35 15.30 -32.44
CA ALA A 683 45.62 15.82 -31.96
C ALA A 683 45.63 15.76 -30.42
N THR A 684 46.76 15.35 -29.83
CA THR A 684 46.96 15.32 -28.37
C THR A 684 47.78 16.52 -27.94
N ASP A 685 47.32 17.70 -28.32
CA ASP A 685 47.99 19.01 -28.14
C ASP A 685 47.65 19.67 -26.80
N GLY A 686 46.71 19.11 -26.04
CA GLY A 686 46.22 19.70 -24.81
C GLY A 686 45.29 20.89 -25.01
N ASP A 687 44.81 21.14 -26.23
CA ASP A 687 43.84 22.19 -26.54
C ASP A 687 42.44 21.61 -26.70
N PHE A 688 41.50 22.06 -25.86
CA PHE A 688 40.13 21.57 -25.94
C PHE A 688 39.41 22.36 -27.05
N GLY A 689 39.59 21.91 -28.29
CA GLY A 689 38.97 22.49 -29.48
C GLY A 689 37.63 21.87 -29.86
N PRO A 690 36.98 22.34 -30.95
CA PRO A 690 35.73 21.79 -31.46
C PRO A 690 35.79 20.29 -31.78
N GLY A 691 36.93 19.81 -32.30
CA GLY A 691 37.16 18.39 -32.56
C GLY A 691 37.10 17.53 -31.29
N THR A 692 37.76 17.98 -30.21
CA THR A 692 37.71 17.31 -28.90
C THR A 692 36.29 17.30 -28.34
N ALA A 693 35.56 18.42 -28.40
CA ALA A 693 34.17 18.49 -27.93
C ALA A 693 33.24 17.53 -28.69
N LYS A 694 33.39 17.42 -30.02
CA LYS A 694 32.63 16.47 -30.84
C LYS A 694 32.93 15.02 -30.46
N ALA A 695 34.20 14.69 -30.23
CA ALA A 695 34.60 13.35 -29.81
C ALA A 695 34.10 13.01 -28.39
N VAL A 696 34.13 13.96 -27.46
CA VAL A 696 33.53 13.80 -26.12
C VAL A 696 32.03 13.53 -26.23
N LYS A 697 31.31 14.28 -27.06
CA LYS A 697 29.88 14.08 -27.30
C LYS A 697 29.58 12.67 -27.83
N ALA A 698 30.38 12.19 -28.78
CA ALA A 698 30.25 10.85 -29.33
C ALA A 698 30.62 9.75 -28.33
N PHE A 699 31.65 9.97 -27.51
CA PHE A 699 32.01 9.07 -26.41
C PHE A 699 30.88 8.99 -25.37
N GLN A 700 30.32 10.13 -24.97
CA GLN A 700 29.19 10.20 -24.04
C GLN A 700 28.00 9.40 -24.57
N VAL A 701 27.62 9.58 -25.84
CA VAL A 701 26.58 8.77 -26.48
C VAL A 701 26.93 7.27 -26.45
N SER A 702 28.18 6.88 -26.72
CA SER A 702 28.59 5.47 -26.67
C SER A 702 28.62 4.86 -25.27
N MET A 703 28.61 5.71 -24.24
CA MET A 703 28.60 5.32 -22.83
C MET A 703 27.24 5.57 -22.17
N ASN A 704 26.19 5.86 -22.96
CA ASN A 704 24.85 6.23 -22.48
C ASN A 704 24.84 7.41 -21.48
N LEU A 705 25.75 8.37 -21.66
CA LEU A 705 25.82 9.60 -20.88
C LEU A 705 25.18 10.77 -21.65
N PRO A 706 24.67 11.81 -20.95
CA PRO A 706 24.23 13.05 -21.58
C PRO A 706 25.30 13.62 -22.53
N ALA A 707 24.93 13.82 -23.79
CA ALA A 707 25.80 14.26 -24.86
C ALA A 707 26.11 15.76 -24.76
N THR A 708 26.80 16.20 -23.71
CA THR A 708 27.08 17.62 -23.42
C THR A 708 28.27 18.16 -24.21
N GLY A 709 29.18 17.29 -24.66
CA GLY A 709 30.46 17.69 -25.27
C GLY A 709 31.46 18.32 -24.28
N THR A 710 31.14 18.29 -22.99
CA THR A 710 32.00 18.70 -21.87
C THR A 710 32.39 17.49 -21.04
N VAL A 711 33.61 17.45 -20.53
CA VAL A 711 34.06 16.38 -19.63
C VAL A 711 33.83 16.83 -18.19
N ASP A 712 32.66 16.48 -17.65
CA ASP A 712 32.36 16.57 -16.22
C ASP A 712 32.94 15.36 -15.47
N ARG A 713 32.66 15.27 -14.17
CA ARG A 713 33.17 14.18 -13.33
C ARG A 713 32.70 12.80 -13.81
N THR A 714 31.42 12.68 -14.16
CA THR A 714 30.82 11.43 -14.65
C THR A 714 31.48 10.97 -15.94
N THR A 715 31.69 11.91 -16.87
CA THR A 715 32.40 11.64 -18.14
C THR A 715 33.87 11.28 -17.89
N TRP A 716 34.54 11.93 -16.93
CA TRP A 716 35.92 11.63 -16.54
C TRP A 716 36.06 10.22 -15.94
N GLU A 717 35.11 9.81 -15.09
CA GLU A 717 35.08 8.47 -14.50
C GLU A 717 34.78 7.39 -15.55
N ALA A 718 33.82 7.63 -16.45
CA ALA A 718 33.52 6.73 -17.57
C ALA A 718 34.69 6.52 -18.53
N MET A 719 35.62 7.49 -18.60
CA MET A 719 36.90 7.36 -19.32
C MET A 719 37.94 6.49 -18.59
N GLY A 720 37.60 5.89 -17.44
CA GLY A 720 38.51 5.11 -16.60
C GLY A 720 39.51 5.97 -15.81
N LEU A 721 39.26 7.27 -15.66
CA LEU A 721 40.18 8.22 -15.02
C LEU A 721 39.81 8.56 -13.57
N GLY A 722 38.73 7.98 -13.03
CA GLY A 722 38.20 8.29 -11.70
C GLY A 722 39.18 8.07 -10.55
N ALA A 723 39.94 6.97 -10.57
CA ALA A 723 40.93 6.66 -9.54
C ALA A 723 42.24 7.47 -9.68
N ARG A 724 42.43 8.17 -10.80
CA ARG A 724 43.67 8.88 -11.14
C ARG A 724 43.68 10.32 -10.64
N THR A 725 43.63 10.47 -9.32
CA THR A 725 43.69 11.80 -8.66
C THR A 725 45.02 12.53 -8.91
N ASP A 726 46.07 11.81 -9.30
CA ASP A 726 47.35 12.33 -9.77
C ASP A 726 47.26 13.11 -11.10
N LEU A 727 46.19 12.91 -11.87
CA LEU A 727 45.95 13.60 -13.13
C LEU A 727 45.17 14.91 -12.94
N ALA A 728 44.48 15.09 -11.81
CA ALA A 728 43.71 16.28 -11.45
C ALA A 728 44.62 17.36 -10.84
N VAL A 729 45.60 17.80 -11.64
CA VAL A 729 46.66 18.70 -11.19
C VAL A 729 46.73 19.93 -12.09
N LEU A 730 46.56 21.11 -11.48
CA LEU A 730 46.85 22.37 -12.16
C LEU A 730 48.36 22.59 -12.14
N GLN A 731 48.95 22.73 -13.34
CA GLN A 731 50.38 22.97 -13.53
C GLN A 731 50.61 23.93 -14.70
N ILE A 732 51.85 24.31 -14.95
CA ILE A 732 52.23 25.20 -16.05
C ILE A 732 51.56 24.80 -17.37
N GLY A 733 51.02 25.79 -18.09
CA GLY A 733 50.26 25.60 -19.33
C GLY A 733 48.77 25.30 -19.15
N SER A 734 48.29 25.06 -17.92
CA SER A 734 46.87 24.90 -17.66
C SER A 734 46.11 26.22 -17.88
N LYS A 735 45.01 26.17 -18.63
CA LYS A 735 44.05 27.27 -18.79
C LYS A 735 42.66 26.79 -18.42
N HIS A 736 42.15 27.26 -17.28
CA HIS A 736 40.89 26.80 -16.69
C HIS A 736 40.35 27.83 -15.68
N PRO A 737 39.02 27.97 -15.49
CA PRO A 737 38.45 28.81 -14.43
C PRO A 737 39.00 28.52 -13.02
N SER A 738 39.33 27.27 -12.71
CA SER A 738 39.98 26.91 -11.43
C SER A 738 41.35 27.57 -11.24
N VAL A 739 42.08 27.89 -12.31
CA VAL A 739 43.33 28.65 -12.22
C VAL A 739 43.07 30.09 -11.79
N SER A 740 41.96 30.70 -12.25
CA SER A 740 41.53 32.03 -11.78
C SER A 740 41.20 32.01 -10.28
N THR A 741 40.55 30.96 -9.80
CA THR A 741 40.27 30.76 -8.37
C THR A 741 41.55 30.58 -7.57
N LEU A 742 42.49 29.77 -8.06
CA LEU A 742 43.83 29.61 -7.47
C LEU A 742 44.58 30.95 -7.37
N GLN A 743 44.59 31.75 -8.44
CA GLN A 743 45.26 33.06 -8.47
C GLN A 743 44.68 34.02 -7.42
N ARG A 744 43.35 34.06 -7.27
CA ARG A 744 42.67 34.87 -6.24
C ARG A 744 43.01 34.41 -4.82
N ALA A 745 42.98 33.10 -4.58
CA ALA A 745 43.29 32.55 -3.25
C ALA A 745 44.76 32.80 -2.86
N LEU A 746 45.70 32.59 -3.79
CA LEU A 746 47.12 32.89 -3.56
C LEU A 746 47.36 34.39 -3.33
N ALA A 747 46.68 35.27 -4.07
CA ALA A 747 46.83 36.72 -3.89
C ALA A 747 46.49 37.14 -2.45
N ARG A 748 45.39 36.59 -1.92
CA ARG A 748 44.92 36.83 -0.57
C ARG A 748 45.85 36.23 0.49
N VAL A 749 46.19 34.94 0.37
CA VAL A 749 46.98 34.22 1.37
C VAL A 749 48.44 34.70 1.41
N LEU A 750 49.01 35.03 0.25
CA LEU A 750 50.38 35.55 0.18
C LEU A 750 50.46 37.07 0.36
N ARG A 751 49.32 37.77 0.43
CA ARG A 751 49.22 39.24 0.45
C ARG A 751 50.05 39.89 -0.66
N LYS A 752 49.94 39.35 -1.86
CA LYS A 752 50.70 39.75 -3.06
C LYS A 752 49.73 40.03 -4.20
N LYS A 753 50.00 41.07 -5.00
CA LYS A 753 49.25 41.31 -6.24
C LYS A 753 49.55 40.19 -7.26
N ILE A 754 48.55 39.39 -7.59
CA ILE A 754 48.64 38.34 -8.62
C ILE A 754 47.55 38.62 -9.67
N ALA A 755 47.93 38.71 -10.94
CA ALA A 755 47.00 38.91 -12.03
C ALA A 755 46.13 37.67 -12.25
N VAL A 756 44.81 37.86 -12.37
CA VAL A 756 43.84 36.76 -12.54
C VAL A 756 43.56 36.53 -14.02
N THR A 757 44.45 35.79 -14.66
CA THR A 757 44.42 35.52 -16.12
C THR A 757 43.74 34.21 -16.48
N GLY A 758 43.49 33.34 -15.50
CA GLY A 758 43.02 31.97 -15.73
C GLY A 758 44.04 31.06 -16.42
N GLN A 759 45.30 31.50 -16.54
CA GLN A 759 46.41 30.75 -17.11
C GLN A 759 47.49 30.49 -16.06
N PHE A 760 47.97 29.25 -16.01
CA PHE A 760 48.98 28.82 -15.05
C PHE A 760 50.37 29.08 -15.65
N THR A 761 50.96 30.22 -15.28
CA THR A 761 52.25 30.68 -15.81
C THR A 761 53.43 30.27 -14.93
N SER A 762 54.66 30.44 -15.42
CA SER A 762 55.90 30.21 -14.65
C SER A 762 55.97 31.06 -13.37
N SER A 763 55.44 32.29 -13.39
CA SER A 763 55.35 33.11 -12.17
C SER A 763 54.43 32.47 -11.13
N LEU A 764 53.30 31.91 -11.57
CA LEU A 764 52.33 31.29 -10.67
C LEU A 764 52.90 30.01 -10.02
N VAL A 765 53.77 29.27 -10.72
CA VAL A 765 54.52 28.12 -10.16
C VAL A 765 55.32 28.55 -8.92
N ASN A 766 55.99 29.71 -8.97
CA ASN A 766 56.78 30.22 -7.85
C ASN A 766 55.92 30.66 -6.67
N ASP A 767 54.77 31.27 -6.94
CA ASP A 767 53.79 31.63 -5.90
C ASP A 767 53.22 30.38 -5.21
N VAL A 768 52.90 29.34 -5.98
CA VAL A 768 52.46 28.04 -5.46
C VAL A 768 53.54 27.38 -4.60
N LYS A 769 54.81 27.37 -5.05
CA LYS A 769 55.93 26.83 -4.25
C LYS A 769 56.11 27.59 -2.93
N THR A 770 55.98 28.92 -2.96
CA THR A 770 56.04 29.76 -1.76
C THR A 770 54.94 29.38 -0.76
N TYR A 771 53.71 29.22 -1.25
CA TYR A 771 52.60 28.77 -0.42
C TYR A 771 52.83 27.35 0.13
N GLN A 772 53.20 26.39 -0.72
CA GLN A 772 53.44 25.00 -0.31
C GLN A 772 54.50 24.89 0.78
N LYS A 773 55.60 25.65 0.68
CA LYS A 773 56.61 25.73 1.75
C LYS A 773 56.02 26.26 3.07
N ARG A 774 55.22 27.34 3.02
CA ARG A 774 54.55 27.90 4.22
C ARG A 774 53.59 26.89 4.86
N ALA A 775 52.87 26.14 4.03
CA ALA A 775 51.91 25.12 4.46
C ALA A 775 52.55 23.76 4.81
N LYS A 776 53.89 23.64 4.76
CA LYS A 776 54.64 22.38 4.97
C LYS A 776 54.19 21.24 4.03
N ILE A 777 53.78 21.58 2.80
CA ILE A 777 53.47 20.66 1.71
C ILE A 777 54.68 20.57 0.78
N ARG A 778 54.94 19.41 0.16
CA ARG A 778 56.02 19.27 -0.84
C ARG A 778 55.91 20.36 -1.92
N ALA A 779 56.95 21.19 -2.03
CA ALA A 779 56.98 22.37 -2.90
C ALA A 779 57.20 22.03 -4.39
N SER A 780 56.25 21.30 -4.97
CA SER A 780 56.29 20.88 -6.37
C SER A 780 56.02 22.01 -7.37
N GLY A 781 55.35 23.09 -6.93
CA GLY A 781 54.83 24.14 -7.80
C GLY A 781 53.64 23.71 -8.66
N LYS A 782 53.12 22.51 -8.41
CA LYS A 782 51.90 21.96 -9.01
C LYS A 782 50.81 21.93 -7.94
N VAL A 783 49.56 22.13 -8.36
CA VAL A 783 48.41 22.15 -7.44
C VAL A 783 47.58 20.90 -7.65
N GLY A 784 47.85 19.88 -6.83
CA GLY A 784 46.98 18.71 -6.65
C GLY A 784 46.03 18.88 -5.43
N PRO A 785 45.25 17.84 -5.10
CA PRO A 785 44.19 17.91 -4.08
C PRO A 785 44.63 18.46 -2.71
N SER A 786 45.80 18.03 -2.22
CA SER A 786 46.34 18.47 -0.92
C SER A 786 46.69 19.95 -0.89
N THR A 787 47.31 20.47 -1.96
CA THR A 787 47.66 21.89 -2.07
C THR A 787 46.41 22.75 -2.22
N TRP A 788 45.42 22.31 -2.99
CA TRP A 788 44.18 23.04 -3.17
C TRP A 788 43.36 23.14 -1.89
N SER A 789 43.12 22.00 -1.23
CA SER A 789 42.35 21.94 0.02
C SER A 789 42.96 22.86 1.08
N SER A 790 44.28 22.75 1.30
CA SER A 790 45.01 23.60 2.22
C SER A 790 44.88 25.09 1.86
N LEU A 791 45.07 25.44 0.58
CA LEU A 791 45.06 26.84 0.14
C LEU A 791 43.67 27.48 0.25
N MET A 792 42.60 26.77 -0.12
CA MET A 792 41.24 27.31 -0.02
C MET A 792 40.86 27.55 1.44
N ALA A 793 41.21 26.62 2.34
CA ALA A 793 41.00 26.80 3.77
C ALA A 793 41.77 28.01 4.32
N ALA A 794 43.04 28.17 3.93
CA ALA A 794 43.84 29.34 4.31
C ALA A 794 43.26 30.65 3.75
N ALA A 795 42.75 30.65 2.52
CA ALA A 795 42.17 31.82 1.86
C ALA A 795 40.80 32.23 2.42
N ALA A 796 40.05 31.31 3.03
CA ALA A 796 38.81 31.61 3.73
C ALA A 796 39.06 32.30 5.08
N LEU A 797 40.20 32.02 5.72
CA LEU A 797 40.58 32.57 7.03
C LEU A 797 41.40 33.88 6.93
N ALA A 798 42.01 34.16 5.78
CA ALA A 798 42.76 35.38 5.55
C ALA A 798 41.80 36.57 5.35
N LYS A 799 41.70 37.46 6.33
CA LYS A 799 41.09 38.79 6.18
C LYS A 799 41.97 39.72 5.36
#